data_AF-A0A9P8QGY2-F1
#
_entry.id   AF-A0A9P8QGY2-F1
#
_cell.length_a   1.000
_cell.length_b   1.000
_cell.length_c   1.000
_cell.angle_alpha   90.00
_cell.angle_beta   90.00
_cell.angle_gamma   90.00
#
_symmetry.space_group_name_H-M   'P 1'
#
loop_
_entity.id
_entity.type
_entity.pdbx_description
1 polymer ?
#
loop_
_entity_poly.entity_id
_entity_poly.type
_entity_poly.pdbx_seq_one_letter_code
_entity_poly.pdbx_strand_id
1 'polypeptide(L)'
;MGSKEFNQDLATSKAAEISGVSGVRRGDSDGEVVFTWSPNNAEISLEIRILVLDVDMYPQSSSVMIFTESDSSWIDVSSVLKRLSASLAKKKIQAMIKAVAEKLLAKAEFEADSCETAESDDTFDSEDCGGTEWEYDDIFDGPPFARTPSRPTPDQQIAAPPSSRRLKKDLQIVQSAGLSVGVFPRRPLRDAEFFSLSLRVAKLGIPEHALEAWGLKDREYLVLLCRFPPHYPTIPELLETTFDEWKPEFRFGKCSRPKPSIETARLAFKAMSDPNSDAKQTATSDDKSEATDASGDFVPLYMSNSINMLMNGEFLRLLKMRRSDGVSWDEALDRQKFFVGGGDSAPRQANLSNSDTSDTPVSENAMPSLGHDYALDDEEYFSLPMVAMQFALRRLARCTKYCMVCHQRLEDEFEALKPYVCSSPLCTYQFVSLGLGSSIEHEIISNPYVVDLLISFFAAALASPVSLRQFPVGLSLKSVVTGSKEKPAAHIVAEACFYDRLIRFSPDDYQKHGSIRVGDSIVVVVEGAEKYPMVSILNGSLESHVCKVTEATAGIYTFEVVATLERPFHVLGISESEPPTQLSNPVKTWVQVWIFQYSHYVDNINKADQPTALNMILRGIPSVLDMRTHLLNNPSQGLASWNRIDKNSLTLLQWIVSSNRSLILQDDAVPDLSKTINESDQSQATVASNPNKVQGLPPYWMQFRFLQGTPERERLFTKELMAVSQSNSAESQFPTIFAWHGSRLENWHSIIRTGLDFKNVLNGRSFGHGVYMSNQLSVSLSYSGGMRNLPLSPAGEAPSHWPNSQLKPGAAISICEVINRPREFVAELPHYVVNKIEWIQCRYLFVAVDPTSQAKRQPFPTKLREAWAGCVSQCPSRELLSAQGKQVGIPLSALPSNRRRLGQSDGTGNHDLGPSPMQETPNESLDSDHGETDHELLADSDDEVIRDFMACASKRRGSTMGPHSKRSSKLTSAAHSRKVSKQSSTIRFKTDFVPGSLDLQSLPKLPEPSWAATSPVALKSLNRAIKELHEIQSKEDPWSLGWYIDFDSLENIFHWIVELHSFELELPLAQDMEQNGCTSIVLEFRFSSNFPFSPPFVRVIRPRFLPFAKGGGGHVTAGGAICSEMLTNSGWSAAMTIEKVLLQIRLGLTELDPPARLDKTNGTKKARDYGIGEAIDAYQRAAKAHGWLISKEDLKHIGYA
;
A
#
# COMPACT_ATOMS: atom_id res chain seq x y z
N MET A 1 30.92 -33.35 -20.45
CA MET A 1 31.47 -33.63 -21.80
C MET A 1 31.48 -32.37 -22.67
N GLY A 2 30.46 -31.49 -22.56
CA GLY A 2 30.35 -30.27 -23.38
C GLY A 2 31.53 -29.29 -23.31
N SER A 3 32.17 -29.09 -22.15
CA SER A 3 33.35 -28.19 -22.06
C SER A 3 34.56 -28.64 -22.90
N LYS A 4 34.79 -29.96 -23.05
CA LYS A 4 35.87 -30.47 -23.92
C LYS A 4 35.54 -30.25 -25.40
N GLU A 5 34.29 -30.48 -25.79
CA GLU A 5 33.81 -30.28 -27.16
C GLU A 5 33.78 -28.79 -27.55
N PHE A 6 33.41 -27.91 -26.61
CA PHE A 6 33.45 -26.46 -26.78
C PHE A 6 34.87 -25.96 -27.08
N ASN A 7 35.86 -26.40 -26.29
CA ASN A 7 37.25 -26.01 -26.51
C ASN A 7 37.83 -26.56 -27.82
N GLN A 8 37.38 -27.74 -28.25
CA GLN A 8 37.79 -28.35 -29.53
C GLN A 8 37.18 -27.61 -30.74
N ASP A 9 35.89 -27.27 -30.68
CA ASP A 9 35.23 -26.48 -31.72
C ASP A 9 35.79 -25.04 -31.77
N LEU A 10 36.16 -24.45 -30.62
CA LEU A 10 36.83 -23.13 -30.57
C LEU A 10 38.22 -23.18 -31.24
N ALA A 11 39.01 -24.22 -30.95
CA ALA A 11 40.32 -24.40 -31.59
C ALA A 11 40.19 -24.60 -33.11
N THR A 12 39.16 -25.33 -33.55
CA THR A 12 38.84 -25.52 -34.98
C THR A 12 38.40 -24.21 -35.63
N SER A 13 37.65 -23.37 -34.92
CA SER A 13 37.19 -22.06 -35.42
C SER A 13 38.33 -21.06 -35.58
N LYS A 14 39.40 -21.16 -34.77
CA LYS A 14 40.62 -20.33 -34.93
C LYS A 14 41.41 -20.63 -36.19
N ALA A 15 41.29 -21.86 -36.71
CA ALA A 15 41.98 -22.30 -37.93
C ALA A 15 41.15 -22.07 -39.21
N ALA A 16 39.88 -21.67 -39.07
CA ALA A 16 38.98 -21.44 -40.19
C ALA A 16 39.05 -19.98 -40.65
N GLU A 17 39.39 -19.75 -41.92
CA GLU A 17 39.33 -18.43 -42.55
C GLU A 17 37.85 -18.07 -42.86
N ILE A 18 37.29 -17.14 -42.07
CA ILE A 18 35.93 -16.62 -42.26
C ILE A 18 36.07 -15.16 -42.71
N SER A 19 35.44 -14.80 -43.84
CA SER A 19 35.50 -13.46 -44.43
C SER A 19 35.02 -12.39 -43.44
N GLY A 20 35.82 -11.33 -43.27
CA GLY A 20 35.52 -10.21 -42.37
C GLY A 20 35.66 -10.50 -40.87
N VAL A 21 36.21 -11.66 -40.47
CA VAL A 21 36.43 -12.02 -39.06
C VAL A 21 37.92 -12.19 -38.76
N SER A 22 38.39 -11.54 -37.69
CA SER A 22 39.75 -11.64 -37.17
C SER A 22 39.75 -11.79 -35.64
N GLY A 23 40.85 -12.21 -35.04
CA GLY A 23 41.01 -12.18 -33.58
C GLY A 23 40.15 -13.16 -32.76
N VAL A 24 39.76 -14.32 -33.31
CA VAL A 24 38.96 -15.32 -32.57
C VAL A 24 39.74 -15.84 -31.34
N ARG A 25 39.24 -15.56 -30.14
CA ARG A 25 39.84 -15.94 -28.85
C ARG A 25 38.78 -16.40 -27.85
N ARG A 26 39.24 -17.00 -26.75
CA ARG A 26 38.38 -17.32 -25.62
C ARG A 26 38.15 -16.04 -24.80
N GLY A 27 36.93 -15.83 -24.33
CA GLY A 27 36.58 -14.74 -23.42
C GLY A 27 36.95 -15.04 -21.97
N ASP A 28 36.52 -14.15 -21.07
CA ASP A 28 36.87 -14.18 -19.64
C ASP A 28 35.97 -15.16 -18.85
N SER A 29 34.80 -15.51 -19.41
CA SER A 29 33.87 -16.48 -18.83
C SER A 29 33.98 -17.88 -19.47
N ASP A 30 33.65 -18.91 -18.69
CA ASP A 30 33.52 -20.28 -19.22
C ASP A 30 32.37 -20.34 -20.23
N GLY A 31 32.67 -20.73 -21.49
CA GLY A 31 31.70 -20.74 -22.58
C GLY A 31 31.69 -19.50 -23.48
N GLU A 32 32.60 -18.54 -23.26
CA GLU A 32 32.68 -17.30 -24.02
C GLU A 32 33.69 -17.36 -25.17
N VAL A 33 33.28 -16.84 -26.33
CA VAL A 33 34.10 -16.68 -27.53
C VAL A 33 34.03 -15.23 -27.98
N VAL A 34 35.19 -14.64 -28.24
CA VAL A 34 35.31 -13.24 -28.68
C VAL A 34 35.98 -13.22 -30.04
N PHE A 35 35.45 -12.45 -30.98
CA PHE A 35 36.07 -12.22 -32.29
C PHE A 35 35.80 -10.80 -32.79
N THR A 36 36.71 -10.28 -33.60
CA THR A 36 36.58 -8.97 -34.22
C THR A 36 36.02 -9.11 -35.62
N TRP A 37 34.96 -8.37 -35.94
CA TRP A 37 34.39 -8.29 -37.27
C TRP A 37 34.74 -6.95 -37.93
N SER A 38 35.15 -6.98 -39.19
CA SER A 38 35.47 -5.80 -40.00
C SER A 38 35.14 -6.05 -41.47
N PRO A 39 34.27 -5.26 -42.12
CA PRO A 39 34.01 -5.36 -43.56
C PRO A 39 35.18 -4.74 -44.35
N ASN A 40 35.59 -5.41 -45.43
CA ASN A 40 36.68 -5.08 -46.37
C ASN A 40 37.43 -3.74 -46.15
N ASN A 41 38.58 -3.82 -45.48
CA ASN A 41 39.63 -2.80 -45.28
C ASN A 41 39.19 -1.39 -44.80
N ALA A 42 38.99 -1.32 -43.48
CA ALA A 42 39.86 -0.54 -42.56
C ALA A 42 39.32 0.70 -41.83
N GLU A 43 38.01 0.98 -41.82
CA GLU A 43 37.47 2.05 -40.95
C GLU A 43 36.54 1.58 -39.83
N ILE A 44 35.98 0.37 -39.91
CA ILE A 44 35.02 -0.13 -38.91
C ILE A 44 35.47 -1.49 -38.38
N SER A 45 35.79 -1.56 -37.09
CA SER A 45 36.05 -2.82 -36.38
C SER A 45 35.12 -2.95 -35.16
N LEU A 46 34.45 -4.09 -35.06
CA LEU A 46 33.49 -4.40 -33.99
C LEU A 46 33.94 -5.66 -33.24
N GLU A 47 34.06 -5.59 -31.92
CA GLU A 47 34.35 -6.77 -31.10
C GLU A 47 33.05 -7.46 -30.66
N ILE A 48 32.82 -8.66 -31.18
CA ILE A 48 31.61 -9.44 -30.93
C ILE A 48 31.93 -10.57 -29.97
N ARG A 49 31.08 -10.69 -28.93
CA ARG A 49 31.14 -11.70 -27.89
C ARG A 49 29.96 -12.65 -28.02
N ILE A 50 30.24 -13.95 -28.01
CA ILE A 50 29.27 -15.04 -27.99
C ILE A 50 29.45 -15.78 -26.66
N LEU A 51 28.41 -15.83 -25.84
CA LEU A 51 28.38 -16.55 -24.58
C LEU A 51 27.41 -17.73 -24.66
N VAL A 52 27.91 -18.94 -24.45
CA VAL A 52 27.10 -20.13 -24.25
C VAL A 52 26.76 -20.26 -22.76
N LEU A 53 25.49 -20.08 -22.40
CA LEU A 53 25.09 -20.04 -20.98
C LEU A 53 25.21 -21.39 -20.26
N ASP A 54 25.03 -22.51 -21.00
CA ASP A 54 25.15 -23.87 -20.48
C ASP A 54 26.26 -24.64 -21.20
N VAL A 55 27.50 -24.49 -20.75
CA VAL A 55 28.69 -25.09 -21.37
C VAL A 55 28.69 -26.63 -21.26
N ASP A 56 28.09 -27.18 -20.21
CA ASP A 56 28.05 -28.62 -19.98
C ASP A 56 27.16 -29.37 -20.97
N MET A 57 26.14 -28.68 -21.49
CA MET A 57 25.20 -29.18 -22.50
C MET A 57 25.62 -28.81 -23.93
N TYR A 58 26.76 -28.14 -24.14
CA TYR A 58 27.25 -27.82 -25.49
C TYR A 58 27.53 -29.10 -26.29
N PRO A 59 27.12 -29.19 -27.58
CA PRO A 59 26.48 -28.16 -28.41
C PRO A 59 24.94 -28.14 -28.38
N GLN A 60 24.29 -28.91 -27.50
CA GLN A 60 22.82 -28.99 -27.36
C GLN A 60 22.21 -27.87 -26.51
N SER A 61 23.01 -26.91 -26.04
CA SER A 61 22.54 -25.78 -25.24
C SER A 61 21.47 -24.96 -25.96
N SER A 62 20.38 -24.69 -25.24
CA SER A 62 19.21 -23.97 -25.78
C SER A 62 19.35 -22.46 -25.74
N SER A 63 20.39 -21.92 -25.10
CA SER A 63 20.53 -20.48 -24.88
C SER A 63 21.97 -20.00 -25.12
N VAL A 64 22.13 -19.26 -26.20
CA VAL A 64 23.35 -18.55 -26.60
C VAL A 64 23.04 -17.06 -26.58
N MET A 65 23.93 -16.26 -26.01
CA MET A 65 23.82 -14.80 -26.00
C MET A 65 24.92 -14.22 -26.90
N ILE A 66 24.57 -13.23 -27.72
CA ILE A 66 25.51 -12.56 -28.63
C ILE A 66 25.38 -11.06 -28.43
N PHE A 67 26.49 -10.38 -28.15
CA PHE A 67 26.52 -8.96 -27.87
C PHE A 67 27.86 -8.35 -28.29
N THR A 68 27.91 -7.02 -28.36
CA THR A 68 29.11 -6.23 -28.64
C THR A 68 29.21 -5.15 -27.56
N GLU A 69 30.43 -4.85 -27.12
CA GLU A 69 30.71 -3.75 -26.17
C GLU A 69 31.15 -2.48 -26.91
N SER A 70 31.32 -2.53 -28.23
CA SER A 70 31.74 -1.38 -29.03
C SER A 70 30.56 -0.45 -29.32
N ASP A 71 30.62 0.79 -28.82
CA ASP A 71 29.66 1.86 -29.11
C ASP A 71 29.90 2.41 -30.53
N SER A 72 29.27 1.80 -31.55
CA SER A 72 29.26 2.35 -32.91
C SER A 72 27.89 2.94 -33.25
N SER A 73 27.84 4.25 -33.57
CA SER A 73 26.62 5.01 -33.85
C SER A 73 25.99 4.79 -35.23
N TRP A 74 26.63 3.98 -36.08
CA TRP A 74 26.27 3.87 -37.50
C TRP A 74 25.32 2.71 -37.84
N ILE A 75 25.21 1.69 -36.98
CA ILE A 75 24.41 0.49 -37.27
C ILE A 75 23.74 0.01 -35.97
N ASP A 76 22.43 -0.28 -35.99
CA ASP A 76 21.73 -0.96 -34.88
C ASP A 76 22.12 -2.45 -34.82
N VAL A 77 23.41 -2.69 -34.54
CA VAL A 77 24.03 -4.02 -34.45
C VAL A 77 23.41 -4.81 -33.30
N SER A 78 23.04 -4.14 -32.21
CA SER A 78 22.52 -4.77 -30.99
C SER A 78 21.18 -5.49 -31.24
N SER A 79 20.27 -4.92 -32.03
CA SER A 79 18.99 -5.58 -32.33
C SER A 79 19.15 -6.79 -33.26
N VAL A 80 20.11 -6.73 -34.20
CA VAL A 80 20.44 -7.83 -35.11
C VAL A 80 21.08 -8.99 -34.33
N LEU A 81 22.06 -8.71 -33.46
CA LEU A 81 22.72 -9.73 -32.64
C LEU A 81 21.74 -10.40 -31.65
N LYS A 82 20.84 -9.61 -31.03
CA LYS A 82 19.76 -10.15 -30.18
C LYS A 82 18.83 -11.09 -30.95
N ARG A 83 18.45 -10.76 -32.18
CA ARG A 83 17.59 -11.64 -33.00
C ARG A 83 18.31 -12.93 -33.41
N LEU A 84 19.61 -12.85 -33.66
CA LEU A 84 20.44 -14.02 -34.01
C LEU A 84 20.69 -14.96 -32.83
N SER A 85 20.72 -14.45 -31.61
CA SER A 85 20.92 -15.24 -30.39
C SER A 85 19.93 -16.43 -30.25
N ALA A 86 18.65 -16.21 -30.57
CA ALA A 86 17.61 -17.25 -30.55
C ALA A 86 17.73 -18.25 -31.71
N SER A 87 18.17 -17.81 -32.89
CA SER A 87 18.28 -18.64 -34.10
C SER A 87 19.56 -19.48 -34.16
N LEU A 88 20.56 -19.14 -33.33
CA LEU A 88 21.88 -19.79 -33.29
C LEU A 88 22.03 -20.75 -32.11
N ALA A 89 21.00 -20.90 -31.28
CA ALA A 89 20.92 -21.96 -30.28
C ALA A 89 21.11 -23.34 -30.92
N LYS A 90 21.79 -24.25 -30.21
CA LYS A 90 22.11 -25.63 -30.65
C LYS A 90 23.06 -25.75 -31.85
N LYS A 91 23.81 -24.70 -32.21
CA LYS A 91 24.82 -24.73 -33.27
C LYS A 91 26.25 -24.68 -32.71
N LYS A 92 27.20 -25.21 -33.49
CA LYS A 92 28.62 -25.15 -33.16
C LYS A 92 29.18 -23.74 -33.31
N ILE A 93 30.23 -23.40 -32.54
CA ILE A 93 30.88 -22.08 -32.52
C ILE A 93 31.22 -21.55 -33.92
N GLN A 94 31.82 -22.39 -34.77
CA GLN A 94 32.18 -22.01 -36.13
C GLN A 94 30.98 -21.57 -36.98
N ALA A 95 29.85 -22.27 -36.84
CA ALA A 95 28.61 -21.94 -37.55
C ALA A 95 27.96 -20.67 -36.99
N MET A 96 28.10 -20.42 -35.69
CA MET A 96 27.62 -19.19 -35.05
C MET A 96 28.42 -17.97 -35.52
N ILE A 97 29.75 -18.04 -35.53
CA ILE A 97 30.63 -16.96 -36.00
C ILE A 97 30.34 -16.64 -37.47
N LYS A 98 30.24 -17.67 -38.33
CA LYS A 98 29.97 -17.49 -39.76
C LYS A 98 28.60 -16.84 -40.02
N ALA A 99 27.56 -17.29 -39.32
CA ALA A 99 26.21 -16.74 -39.49
C ALA A 99 26.10 -15.28 -39.01
N VAL A 100 26.84 -14.91 -37.96
CA VAL A 100 26.91 -13.52 -37.49
C VAL A 100 27.65 -12.66 -38.51
N ALA A 101 28.80 -13.10 -39.01
CA ALA A 101 29.58 -12.36 -40.00
C ALA A 101 28.82 -12.13 -41.32
N GLU A 102 28.13 -13.15 -41.84
CA GLU A 102 27.32 -13.04 -43.07
C GLU A 102 26.14 -12.07 -42.92
N LYS A 103 25.49 -12.06 -41.74
CA LYS A 103 24.35 -11.18 -41.48
C LYS A 103 24.75 -9.73 -41.27
N LEU A 104 25.92 -9.48 -40.69
CA LEU A 104 26.47 -8.13 -40.58
C LEU A 104 26.95 -7.61 -41.93
N LEU A 105 27.53 -8.47 -42.77
CA LEU A 105 27.94 -8.10 -44.12
C LEU A 105 26.74 -7.75 -45.02
N ALA A 106 25.69 -8.59 -45.03
CA ALA A 106 24.48 -8.33 -45.82
C ALA A 106 23.74 -7.05 -45.41
N LYS A 107 23.84 -6.66 -44.13
CA LYS A 107 23.24 -5.43 -43.63
C LYS A 107 24.08 -4.20 -44.00
N ALA A 108 25.41 -4.32 -43.97
CA ALA A 108 26.32 -3.28 -44.41
C ALA A 108 26.24 -3.02 -45.93
N GLU A 109 26.04 -4.07 -46.74
CA GLU A 109 25.85 -3.95 -48.19
C GLU A 109 24.51 -3.29 -48.56
N PHE A 110 23.44 -3.54 -47.79
CA PHE A 110 22.11 -2.95 -48.04
C PHE A 110 22.05 -1.43 -47.77
N GLU A 111 22.88 -0.91 -46.85
CA GLU A 111 22.93 0.53 -46.56
C GLU A 111 23.88 1.27 -47.51
N ALA A 112 24.92 0.61 -48.04
CA ALA A 112 25.81 1.18 -49.07
C ALA A 112 25.08 1.44 -50.40
N ASP A 113 24.07 0.62 -50.74
CA ASP A 113 23.24 0.78 -51.96
C ASP A 113 22.23 1.94 -51.88
N SER A 114 22.02 2.52 -50.69
CA SER A 114 21.01 3.58 -50.48
C SER A 114 21.54 5.01 -50.61
N CYS A 115 22.81 5.19 -51.03
CA CYS A 115 23.51 6.48 -50.98
C CYS A 115 24.02 7.01 -52.34
N GLU A 116 23.55 6.53 -53.50
CA GLU A 116 23.90 7.15 -54.79
C GLU A 116 22.67 7.59 -55.60
N THR A 117 22.71 8.86 -56.01
CA THR A 117 21.89 9.58 -57.01
C THR A 117 20.50 10.11 -56.63
N ALA A 118 20.41 11.43 -56.52
CA ALA A 118 19.21 12.24 -56.69
C ALA A 118 19.03 12.60 -58.18
N GLU A 119 17.82 12.49 -58.73
CA GLU A 119 17.24 13.42 -59.73
C GLU A 119 15.80 13.03 -60.11
N SER A 120 15.05 14.07 -60.46
CA SER A 120 13.65 14.24 -60.94
C SER A 120 13.00 13.11 -61.77
N ASP A 121 11.69 12.89 -61.61
CA ASP A 121 10.67 13.49 -62.50
C ASP A 121 9.22 13.29 -61.98
N ASP A 122 8.39 14.30 -62.23
CA ASP A 122 6.98 14.48 -61.86
C ASP A 122 6.02 13.57 -62.65
N THR A 123 4.86 13.23 -62.09
CA THR A 123 3.53 13.60 -62.67
C THR A 123 2.32 13.17 -61.83
N PHE A 124 1.49 14.17 -61.48
CA PHE A 124 0.01 14.28 -61.66
C PHE A 124 -0.88 13.04 -61.34
N ASP A 125 -2.05 13.15 -60.71
CA ASP A 125 -2.84 14.26 -60.19
C ASP A 125 -3.94 13.67 -59.28
N SER A 126 -4.49 14.55 -58.46
CA SER A 126 -5.71 14.42 -57.67
C SER A 126 -6.96 14.02 -58.46
N GLU A 127 -7.89 13.27 -57.83
CA GLU A 127 -9.33 13.62 -57.68
C GLU A 127 -10.16 12.51 -56.98
N ASP A 128 -10.61 12.87 -55.79
CA ASP A 128 -11.96 12.82 -55.19
C ASP A 128 -12.94 11.61 -55.25
N CYS A 129 -13.55 11.42 -54.07
CA CYS A 129 -14.85 10.88 -53.66
C CYS A 129 -15.54 9.68 -54.36
N GLY A 130 -15.83 8.67 -53.53
CA GLY A 130 -17.20 8.50 -53.01
C GLY A 130 -18.10 7.44 -53.67
N GLY A 131 -18.43 6.41 -52.89
CA GLY A 131 -19.82 5.96 -52.71
C GLY A 131 -20.36 4.76 -53.48
N THR A 132 -20.77 3.76 -52.68
CA THR A 132 -21.97 2.90 -52.83
C THR A 132 -21.79 1.49 -53.39
N GLU A 133 -22.36 0.55 -52.63
CA GLU A 133 -22.71 -0.86 -52.90
C GLU A 133 -23.41 -1.02 -54.28
N TRP A 134 -23.49 -2.19 -54.93
CA TRP A 134 -24.31 -3.37 -54.61
C TRP A 134 -23.83 -4.62 -55.38
N GLU A 135 -24.19 -5.79 -54.84
CA GLU A 135 -24.02 -7.16 -55.35
C GLU A 135 -24.59 -7.43 -56.77
N TYR A 136 -24.03 -8.41 -57.49
CA TYR A 136 -24.78 -9.60 -57.98
C TYR A 136 -23.85 -10.66 -58.61
N ASP A 137 -24.32 -11.91 -58.52
CA ASP A 137 -23.76 -13.20 -58.93
C ASP A 137 -23.57 -13.41 -60.46
N ASP A 138 -22.84 -14.51 -60.76
CA ASP A 138 -23.20 -15.60 -61.68
C ASP A 138 -22.21 -15.98 -62.83
N ILE A 139 -21.60 -17.16 -62.64
CA ILE A 139 -21.71 -18.38 -63.49
C ILE A 139 -20.86 -18.55 -64.78
N PHE A 140 -20.42 -19.82 -64.94
CA PHE A 140 -19.91 -20.54 -66.13
C PHE A 140 -18.41 -20.37 -66.48
N ASP A 141 -17.63 -21.41 -66.81
CA ASP A 141 -17.84 -22.85 -66.94
C ASP A 141 -16.45 -23.54 -67.02
N GLY A 142 -16.36 -24.84 -66.67
CA GLY A 142 -15.10 -25.57 -66.43
C GLY A 142 -14.32 -26.10 -67.67
N PRO A 143 -13.88 -27.39 -67.64
CA PRO A 143 -12.50 -27.90 -67.35
C PRO A 143 -11.95 -28.71 -68.58
N PRO A 144 -11.09 -29.79 -68.56
CA PRO A 144 -10.43 -30.56 -67.48
C PRO A 144 -9.00 -31.13 -67.78
N PHE A 145 -8.38 -31.81 -66.78
CA PHE A 145 -7.61 -33.09 -66.79
C PHE A 145 -6.69 -33.13 -65.53
N ALA A 146 -7.09 -33.70 -64.39
CA ALA A 146 -7.15 -35.13 -63.97
C ALA A 146 -5.82 -35.73 -63.42
N ARG A 147 -5.79 -36.00 -62.10
CA ARG A 147 -5.58 -37.35 -61.49
C ARG A 147 -5.65 -37.31 -59.94
N THR A 148 -6.63 -38.03 -59.38
CA THR A 148 -6.79 -38.48 -57.99
C THR A 148 -6.24 -39.92 -57.84
N PRO A 149 -5.85 -40.44 -56.65
CA PRO A 149 -6.72 -40.77 -55.49
C PRO A 149 -6.10 -40.30 -54.14
N SER A 150 -6.73 -40.21 -52.96
CA SER A 150 -7.81 -40.96 -52.31
C SER A 150 -8.40 -40.15 -51.14
N ARG A 151 -9.68 -40.40 -50.85
CA ARG A 151 -10.55 -39.85 -49.80
C ARG A 151 -10.04 -40.15 -48.36
N PRO A 152 -10.06 -39.18 -47.42
CA PRO A 152 -10.34 -39.44 -46.02
C PRO A 152 -11.82 -39.17 -45.70
N THR A 153 -12.34 -39.96 -44.78
CA THR A 153 -13.69 -39.98 -44.21
C THR A 153 -14.05 -38.72 -43.41
N PRO A 154 -15.34 -38.41 -43.23
CA PRO A 154 -15.80 -37.37 -42.31
C PRO A 154 -15.86 -37.97 -40.90
N ASP A 155 -14.85 -37.73 -40.08
CA ASP A 155 -14.94 -37.77 -38.61
C ASP A 155 -13.56 -37.48 -38.03
N GLN A 156 -13.41 -36.30 -37.42
CA GLN A 156 -12.59 -35.99 -36.25
C GLN A 156 -12.60 -34.47 -36.06
N GLN A 157 -13.69 -33.95 -35.47
CA GLN A 157 -13.58 -32.74 -34.66
C GLN A 157 -12.53 -33.04 -33.59
N ILE A 158 -11.41 -32.32 -33.59
CA ILE A 158 -10.44 -32.39 -32.50
C ILE A 158 -11.13 -31.83 -31.25
N ALA A 159 -11.69 -32.74 -30.44
CA ALA A 159 -12.35 -32.44 -29.18
C ALA A 159 -11.46 -31.52 -28.34
N ALA A 160 -12.06 -30.47 -27.77
CA ALA A 160 -11.33 -29.58 -26.87
C ALA A 160 -10.78 -30.33 -25.65
N PRO A 161 -9.56 -30.00 -25.19
CA PRO A 161 -8.98 -30.66 -24.02
C PRO A 161 -9.96 -30.53 -22.85
N PRO A 162 -10.12 -31.57 -22.01
CA PRO A 162 -11.16 -31.65 -21.00
C PRO A 162 -11.16 -30.45 -20.02
N SER A 163 -9.98 -29.88 -19.74
CA SER A 163 -9.81 -28.67 -18.93
C SER A 163 -10.52 -27.43 -19.50
N SER A 164 -10.43 -27.21 -20.81
CA SER A 164 -11.03 -26.04 -21.49
C SER A 164 -12.55 -26.11 -21.55
N ARG A 165 -13.13 -27.32 -21.66
CA ARG A 165 -14.58 -27.55 -21.61
C ARG A 165 -15.12 -27.28 -20.21
N ARG A 166 -14.40 -27.71 -19.18
CA ARG A 166 -14.76 -27.46 -17.79
C ARG A 166 -14.73 -25.98 -17.45
N LEU A 167 -13.65 -25.27 -17.79
CA LEU A 167 -13.57 -23.82 -17.59
C LEU A 167 -14.71 -23.07 -18.30
N LYS A 168 -15.09 -23.49 -19.53
CA LYS A 168 -16.24 -22.93 -20.24
C LYS A 168 -17.54 -23.10 -19.45
N LYS A 169 -17.79 -24.31 -18.93
CA LYS A 169 -18.95 -24.63 -18.08
C LYS A 169 -18.98 -23.76 -16.81
N ASP A 170 -17.85 -23.65 -16.11
CA ASP A 170 -17.73 -22.85 -14.89
C ASP A 170 -18.01 -21.36 -15.15
N LEU A 171 -17.57 -20.82 -16.30
CA LEU A 171 -17.86 -19.44 -16.70
C LEU A 171 -19.33 -19.23 -17.12
N GLN A 172 -19.98 -20.23 -17.73
CA GLN A 172 -21.43 -20.19 -18.02
C GLN A 172 -22.26 -20.15 -16.72
N ILE A 173 -21.83 -20.86 -15.66
CA ILE A 173 -22.47 -20.79 -14.34
C ILE A 173 -22.39 -19.35 -13.80
N VAL A 174 -21.24 -18.68 -13.90
CA VAL A 174 -21.08 -17.28 -13.49
C VAL A 174 -22.02 -16.35 -14.26
N GLN A 175 -22.15 -16.57 -15.57
CA GLN A 175 -23.07 -15.80 -16.41
C GLN A 175 -24.53 -16.00 -15.98
N SER A 176 -24.93 -17.25 -15.72
CA SER A 176 -26.29 -17.58 -15.26
C SER A 176 -26.61 -16.98 -13.88
N ALA A 177 -25.59 -16.74 -13.05
CA ALA A 177 -25.71 -16.06 -11.77
C ALA A 177 -25.89 -14.53 -11.89
N GLY A 178 -25.85 -13.98 -13.11
CA GLY A 178 -26.09 -12.56 -13.40
C GLY A 178 -24.85 -11.66 -13.34
N LEU A 179 -23.65 -12.25 -13.43
CA LEU A 179 -22.37 -11.56 -13.55
C LEU A 179 -21.92 -11.48 -15.02
N SER A 180 -21.25 -10.38 -15.37
CA SER A 180 -20.68 -10.19 -16.70
C SER A 180 -19.31 -10.85 -16.78
N VAL A 181 -19.07 -11.63 -17.84
CA VAL A 181 -17.79 -12.31 -18.09
C VAL A 181 -17.09 -11.68 -19.30
N GLY A 182 -15.81 -11.35 -19.15
CA GLY A 182 -14.93 -10.88 -20.21
C GLY A 182 -13.73 -11.82 -20.40
N VAL A 183 -13.36 -12.06 -21.66
CA VAL A 183 -12.26 -12.93 -22.10
C VAL A 183 -11.20 -12.07 -22.81
N PHE A 184 -9.93 -12.23 -22.42
CA PHE A 184 -8.82 -11.43 -22.94
C PHE A 184 -7.66 -12.31 -23.43
N PRO A 185 -7.12 -12.07 -24.65
CA PRO A 185 -7.73 -11.31 -25.75
C PRO A 185 -9.04 -11.96 -26.22
N ARG A 186 -9.88 -11.25 -26.99
CA ARG A 186 -11.15 -11.78 -27.54
C ARG A 186 -10.85 -12.89 -28.57
N ARG A 187 -10.59 -14.09 -28.08
CA ARG A 187 -10.18 -15.30 -28.80
C ARG A 187 -10.85 -16.53 -28.16
N PRO A 188 -10.85 -17.70 -28.83
CA PRO A 188 -11.33 -18.94 -28.22
C PRO A 188 -10.65 -19.17 -26.85
N LEU A 189 -11.37 -19.76 -25.89
CA LEU A 189 -10.93 -19.88 -24.48
C LEU A 189 -9.53 -20.52 -24.30
N ARG A 190 -9.04 -21.28 -25.28
CA ARG A 190 -7.71 -21.90 -25.24
C ARG A 190 -6.56 -20.89 -25.32
N ASP A 191 -6.79 -19.75 -25.96
CA ASP A 191 -5.79 -18.69 -26.19
C ASP A 191 -6.01 -17.47 -25.27
N ALA A 192 -6.93 -17.60 -24.31
CA ALA A 192 -7.20 -16.54 -23.34
C ALA A 192 -6.07 -16.46 -22.31
N GLU A 193 -5.56 -15.26 -22.10
CA GLU A 193 -4.50 -14.93 -21.14
C GLU A 193 -5.08 -14.78 -19.72
N PHE A 194 -6.26 -14.17 -19.59
CA PHE A 194 -6.97 -13.98 -18.33
C PHE A 194 -8.46 -13.65 -18.59
N PHE A 195 -9.25 -13.69 -17.52
CA PHE A 195 -10.71 -13.50 -17.54
C PHE A 195 -11.10 -12.38 -16.57
N SER A 196 -12.18 -11.65 -16.85
CA SER A 196 -12.77 -10.68 -15.93
C SER A 196 -14.17 -11.09 -15.52
N LEU A 197 -14.46 -11.03 -14.22
CA LEU A 197 -15.80 -11.20 -13.66
C LEU A 197 -16.28 -9.88 -13.10
N SER A 198 -17.43 -9.38 -13.56
CA SER A 198 -17.88 -8.03 -13.26
C SER A 198 -19.30 -7.99 -12.72
N LEU A 199 -19.50 -7.20 -11.65
CA LEU A 199 -20.78 -7.01 -10.99
C LEU A 199 -21.06 -5.53 -10.78
N ARG A 200 -22.24 -5.05 -11.18
CA ARG A 200 -22.68 -3.68 -10.92
C ARG A 200 -22.83 -3.43 -9.41
N VAL A 201 -22.25 -2.34 -8.90
CA VAL A 201 -22.22 -2.02 -7.45
C VAL A 201 -23.62 -2.00 -6.83
N ALA A 202 -24.63 -1.47 -7.54
CA ALA A 202 -26.02 -1.45 -7.07
C ALA A 202 -26.57 -2.83 -6.67
N LYS A 203 -26.10 -3.92 -7.30
CA LYS A 203 -26.54 -5.30 -7.03
C LYS A 203 -25.99 -5.87 -5.72
N LEU A 204 -25.04 -5.19 -5.07
CA LEU A 204 -24.41 -5.64 -3.82
C LEU A 204 -25.22 -5.23 -2.57
N GLY A 205 -26.18 -4.30 -2.70
CA GLY A 205 -27.06 -3.90 -1.60
C GLY A 205 -26.36 -3.24 -0.41
N ILE A 206 -25.18 -2.65 -0.64
CA ILE A 206 -24.45 -1.90 0.40
C ILE A 206 -25.14 -0.55 0.64
N PRO A 207 -25.26 -0.10 1.90
CA PRO A 207 -25.80 1.22 2.20
C PRO A 207 -25.04 2.36 1.51
N GLU A 208 -25.75 3.39 1.03
CA GLU A 208 -25.18 4.50 0.25
C GLU A 208 -23.99 5.22 0.93
N HIS A 209 -24.04 5.37 2.25
CA HIS A 209 -22.97 6.00 3.03
C HIS A 209 -21.68 5.15 3.11
N ALA A 210 -21.79 3.82 3.04
CA ALA A 210 -20.62 2.95 2.93
C ALA A 210 -20.05 2.98 1.51
N LEU A 211 -20.91 3.07 0.48
CA LEU A 211 -20.46 3.31 -0.90
C LEU A 211 -19.73 4.64 -1.04
N GLU A 212 -20.23 5.71 -0.40
CA GLU A 212 -19.56 7.01 -0.31
C GLU A 212 -18.19 6.87 0.36
N ALA A 213 -18.11 6.19 1.52
CA ALA A 213 -16.86 5.97 2.23
C ALA A 213 -15.82 5.18 1.40
N TRP A 214 -16.27 4.26 0.55
CA TRP A 214 -15.41 3.40 -0.26
C TRP A 214 -15.11 3.96 -1.65
N GLY A 215 -15.64 5.15 -1.99
CA GLY A 215 -15.47 5.77 -3.29
C GLY A 215 -16.11 4.97 -4.43
N LEU A 216 -17.24 4.30 -4.15
CA LEU A 216 -18.00 3.49 -5.10
C LEU A 216 -19.27 4.22 -5.54
N LYS A 217 -19.60 4.13 -6.83
CA LYS A 217 -20.88 4.61 -7.38
C LYS A 217 -21.77 3.44 -7.78
N ASP A 218 -23.08 3.60 -7.67
CA ASP A 218 -24.06 2.55 -7.98
C ASP A 218 -23.98 2.04 -9.43
N ARG A 219 -23.59 2.93 -10.36
CA ARG A 219 -23.42 2.64 -11.79
C ARG A 219 -22.07 2.03 -12.16
N GLU A 220 -21.09 2.01 -11.25
CA GLU A 220 -19.77 1.40 -11.49
C GLU A 220 -19.83 -0.13 -11.36
N TYR A 221 -18.82 -0.81 -11.90
CA TYR A 221 -18.64 -2.26 -11.85
C TYR A 221 -17.48 -2.63 -10.93
N LEU A 222 -17.71 -3.60 -10.05
CA LEU A 222 -16.66 -4.31 -9.31
C LEU A 222 -16.15 -5.44 -10.20
N VAL A 223 -14.83 -5.51 -10.38
CA VAL A 223 -14.20 -6.42 -11.34
C VAL A 223 -13.16 -7.28 -10.63
N LEU A 224 -13.26 -8.60 -10.81
CA LEU A 224 -12.23 -9.57 -10.43
C LEU A 224 -11.57 -10.12 -11.70
N LEU A 225 -10.30 -9.79 -11.91
CA LEU A 225 -9.47 -10.41 -12.92
C LEU A 225 -8.92 -11.74 -12.40
N CYS A 226 -9.07 -12.79 -13.18
CA CYS A 226 -8.62 -14.14 -12.87
C CYS A 226 -7.66 -14.63 -13.97
N ARG A 227 -6.43 -14.99 -13.59
CA ARG A 227 -5.46 -15.63 -14.48
C ARG A 227 -5.22 -17.06 -14.00
N PHE A 228 -5.70 -18.02 -14.79
CA PHE A 228 -5.59 -19.44 -14.47
C PHE A 228 -4.40 -20.08 -15.22
N PRO A 229 -3.62 -20.96 -14.57
CA PRO A 229 -2.64 -21.79 -15.26
C PRO A 229 -3.29 -22.69 -16.34
N PRO A 230 -2.52 -23.17 -17.33
CA PRO A 230 -3.07 -23.87 -18.52
C PRO A 230 -3.82 -25.18 -18.21
N HIS A 231 -3.54 -25.82 -17.07
CA HIS A 231 -4.30 -26.98 -16.60
C HIS A 231 -5.37 -26.52 -15.61
N TYR A 232 -6.66 -26.59 -15.97
CA TYR A 232 -7.76 -26.21 -15.09
C TYR A 232 -8.24 -27.42 -14.26
N PRO A 233 -8.22 -27.35 -12.91
CA PRO A 233 -8.37 -28.52 -12.04
C PRO A 233 -9.79 -29.07 -11.97
N THR A 234 -9.89 -30.36 -11.63
CA THR A 234 -11.13 -30.97 -11.15
C THR A 234 -11.37 -30.73 -9.64
N ILE A 235 -12.58 -30.97 -9.11
CA ILE A 235 -12.81 -30.83 -7.65
C ILE A 235 -11.95 -31.80 -6.86
N PRO A 236 -11.85 -33.10 -7.22
CA PRO A 236 -10.96 -34.03 -6.53
C PRO A 236 -9.50 -33.55 -6.57
N GLU A 237 -9.01 -33.10 -7.74
CA GLU A 237 -7.68 -32.51 -7.89
C GLU A 237 -7.49 -31.27 -6.99
N LEU A 238 -8.50 -30.41 -6.89
CA LEU A 238 -8.45 -29.23 -6.04
C LEU A 238 -8.36 -29.61 -4.55
N LEU A 239 -8.96 -30.72 -4.14
CA LEU A 239 -8.94 -31.21 -2.75
C LEU A 239 -7.66 -32.00 -2.41
N GLU A 240 -6.89 -32.43 -3.40
CA GLU A 240 -5.61 -33.11 -3.18
C GLU A 240 -4.53 -32.14 -2.66
N THR A 241 -3.74 -32.62 -1.68
CA THR A 241 -2.66 -31.85 -1.04
C THR A 241 -1.44 -31.66 -1.96
N THR A 242 -1.33 -32.46 -3.02
CA THR A 242 -0.29 -32.39 -4.07
C THR A 242 -0.51 -31.25 -5.06
N PHE A 243 -1.71 -30.67 -5.09
CA PHE A 243 -2.11 -29.65 -6.07
C PHE A 243 -1.69 -28.22 -5.71
N ASP A 244 -0.92 -28.02 -4.64
CA ASP A 244 -0.46 -26.71 -4.16
C ASP A 244 0.53 -26.00 -5.13
N GLU A 245 0.99 -26.69 -6.19
CA GLU A 245 1.77 -26.11 -7.29
C GLU A 245 0.92 -25.30 -8.27
N TRP A 246 -0.40 -25.54 -8.33
CA TRP A 246 -1.33 -24.81 -9.18
C TRP A 246 -1.71 -23.47 -8.53
N LYS A 247 -1.16 -22.36 -9.04
CA LYS A 247 -1.32 -21.02 -8.46
C LYS A 247 -2.10 -20.10 -9.40
N PRO A 248 -3.41 -19.91 -9.18
CA PRO A 248 -4.18 -18.89 -9.87
C PRO A 248 -3.82 -17.51 -9.34
N GLU A 249 -3.89 -16.50 -10.20
CA GLU A 249 -3.69 -15.12 -9.81
C GLU A 249 -4.97 -14.30 -9.92
N PHE A 250 -5.22 -13.49 -8.89
CA PHE A 250 -6.40 -12.66 -8.75
C PHE A 250 -6.04 -11.18 -8.58
N ARG A 251 -6.79 -10.31 -9.28
CA ARG A 251 -6.76 -8.85 -9.08
C ARG A 251 -8.17 -8.30 -8.96
N PHE A 252 -8.45 -7.67 -7.82
CA PHE A 252 -9.73 -7.04 -7.52
C PHE A 252 -9.65 -5.53 -7.71
N GLY A 253 -10.69 -4.92 -8.30
CA GLY A 253 -10.74 -3.49 -8.58
C GLY A 253 -12.12 -3.04 -9.06
N LYS A 254 -12.18 -1.86 -9.69
CA LYS A 254 -13.41 -1.30 -10.27
C LYS A 254 -13.19 -0.73 -11.68
N CYS A 255 -14.28 -0.67 -12.44
CA CYS A 255 -14.35 -0.11 -13.79
C CYS A 255 -15.66 0.66 -14.00
N SER A 256 -15.68 1.57 -14.97
CA SER A 256 -16.90 2.25 -15.43
C SER A 256 -17.75 1.37 -16.36
N ARG A 257 -17.12 0.41 -17.04
CA ARG A 257 -17.74 -0.57 -17.95
C ARG A 257 -17.63 -1.98 -17.38
N PRO A 258 -18.50 -2.93 -17.79
CA PRO A 258 -18.43 -4.32 -17.33
C PRO A 258 -17.15 -5.01 -17.80
N LYS A 259 -16.61 -4.67 -18.97
CA LYS A 259 -15.35 -5.22 -19.47
C LYS A 259 -14.22 -4.16 -19.35
N PRO A 260 -13.14 -4.42 -18.58
CA PRO A 260 -12.02 -3.48 -18.45
C PRO A 260 -11.21 -3.37 -19.75
N SER A 261 -10.49 -2.25 -19.92
CA SER A 261 -9.49 -2.10 -20.98
C SER A 261 -8.36 -3.12 -20.82
N ILE A 262 -8.00 -3.82 -21.91
CA ILE A 262 -6.97 -4.87 -21.93
C ILE A 262 -5.59 -4.36 -21.47
N GLU A 263 -5.26 -3.12 -21.79
CA GLU A 263 -3.99 -2.49 -21.42
C GLU A 263 -3.89 -2.32 -19.91
N THR A 264 -4.94 -1.74 -19.31
CA THR A 264 -5.02 -1.54 -17.85
C THR A 264 -5.08 -2.87 -17.08
N ALA A 265 -5.77 -3.88 -17.63
CA ALA A 265 -5.84 -5.20 -17.02
C ALA A 265 -4.49 -5.95 -17.04
N ARG A 266 -3.71 -5.85 -18.13
CA ARG A 266 -2.35 -6.40 -18.20
C ARG A 266 -1.39 -5.70 -17.25
N LEU A 267 -1.50 -4.38 -17.14
CA LEU A 267 -0.70 -3.60 -16.20
C LEU A 267 -0.96 -4.02 -14.74
N ALA A 268 -2.21 -4.35 -14.39
CA ALA A 268 -2.57 -4.84 -13.06
C ALA A 268 -1.88 -6.16 -12.68
N PHE A 269 -1.52 -7.01 -13.65
CA PHE A 269 -0.72 -8.21 -13.39
C PHE A 269 0.80 -7.92 -13.31
N LYS A 270 1.32 -6.98 -14.12
CA LYS A 270 2.75 -6.60 -14.15
C LYS A 270 3.24 -5.88 -12.90
N ALA A 271 2.40 -5.15 -12.19
CA ALA A 271 2.78 -4.35 -11.02
C ALA A 271 3.38 -5.15 -9.84
N MET A 272 3.33 -6.49 -9.86
CA MET A 272 4.02 -7.35 -8.88
C MET A 272 5.30 -8.02 -9.41
N SER A 273 5.63 -7.91 -10.70
CA SER A 273 6.69 -8.74 -11.31
C SER A 273 8.12 -8.25 -11.06
N ASP A 274 8.36 -6.97 -10.76
CA ASP A 274 9.71 -6.45 -10.46
C ASP A 274 9.66 -4.98 -9.99
N PRO A 275 10.09 -4.64 -8.76
CA PRO A 275 10.29 -3.25 -8.34
C PRO A 275 11.60 -2.63 -8.87
N ASN A 276 12.46 -3.42 -9.53
CA ASN A 276 13.86 -3.08 -9.79
C ASN A 276 14.26 -3.03 -11.28
N SER A 277 13.31 -3.10 -12.21
CA SER A 277 13.63 -2.83 -13.62
C SER A 277 13.73 -1.32 -13.83
N ASP A 278 14.95 -0.78 -13.85
CA ASP A 278 15.26 0.58 -14.29
C ASP A 278 14.77 0.79 -15.73
N ALA A 279 13.56 1.34 -15.88
CA ALA A 279 13.07 1.83 -17.16
C ALA A 279 13.79 3.14 -17.49
N LYS A 280 14.93 3.05 -18.18
CA LYS A 280 15.53 4.20 -18.86
C LYS A 280 14.51 4.79 -19.85
N GLN A 281 14.25 6.07 -19.68
CA GLN A 281 13.45 6.92 -20.56
C GLN A 281 14.03 6.90 -21.99
N THR A 282 13.19 6.59 -22.97
CA THR A 282 13.25 7.24 -24.29
C THR A 282 11.90 7.89 -24.53
N ALA A 283 11.79 9.14 -24.10
CA ALA A 283 10.75 10.06 -24.56
C ALA A 283 11.23 10.64 -25.89
N THR A 284 10.63 10.19 -26.99
CA THR A 284 10.52 11.02 -28.20
C THR A 284 9.17 11.70 -28.15
N SER A 285 9.21 13.01 -27.97
CA SER A 285 8.12 13.95 -28.19
C SER A 285 7.72 13.89 -29.66
N ASP A 286 6.50 13.45 -29.93
CA ASP A 286 5.51 14.14 -30.78
C ASP A 286 4.41 13.15 -31.17
N ASP A 287 3.31 13.17 -30.40
CA ASP A 287 1.97 13.00 -30.94
C ASP A 287 0.96 13.45 -29.89
N LYS A 288 0.48 14.69 -30.05
CA LYS A 288 -0.74 15.16 -29.40
C LYS A 288 -1.93 14.49 -30.09
N SER A 289 -2.39 13.38 -29.55
CA SER A 289 -3.77 12.94 -29.76
C SER A 289 -4.62 13.49 -28.62
N GLU A 290 -5.69 14.18 -29.02
CA GLU A 290 -6.67 14.79 -28.14
C GLU A 290 -7.31 13.74 -27.20
N ALA A 291 -7.61 14.18 -25.99
CA ALA A 291 -8.26 13.39 -24.95
C ALA A 291 -9.58 12.80 -25.48
N THR A 292 -9.54 11.53 -25.86
CA THR A 292 -10.73 10.69 -26.06
C THR A 292 -11.02 9.97 -24.74
N ASP A 293 -12.28 10.03 -24.33
CA ASP A 293 -12.82 9.71 -23.01
C ASP A 293 -12.18 8.53 -22.25
N ALA A 294 -11.77 8.78 -21.00
CA ALA A 294 -11.31 7.84 -19.96
C ALA A 294 -12.40 6.82 -19.51
N SER A 295 -13.04 6.15 -20.46
CA SER A 295 -14.22 5.33 -20.27
C SER A 295 -13.88 3.84 -20.39
N GLY A 296 -13.23 3.26 -19.39
CA GLY A 296 -13.04 1.79 -19.34
C GLY A 296 -11.88 1.27 -18.47
N ASP A 297 -11.14 2.13 -17.79
CA ASP A 297 -9.92 1.74 -17.08
C ASP A 297 -10.19 0.88 -15.84
N PHE A 298 -9.32 -0.11 -15.61
CA PHE A 298 -9.28 -0.88 -14.37
C PHE A 298 -8.54 -0.10 -13.28
N VAL A 299 -9.25 0.27 -12.22
CA VAL A 299 -8.73 1.07 -11.11
C VAL A 299 -8.79 0.28 -9.81
N PRO A 300 -7.69 0.19 -9.03
CA PRO A 300 -7.73 -0.44 -7.72
C PRO A 300 -8.59 0.37 -6.74
N LEU A 301 -9.44 -0.33 -6.00
CA LEU A 301 -10.13 0.15 -4.80
C LEU A 301 -9.17 0.27 -3.61
N TYR A 302 -9.57 1.06 -2.61
CA TYR A 302 -8.92 1.18 -1.29
C TYR A 302 -8.51 -0.17 -0.67
N MET A 303 -9.35 -1.21 -0.83
CA MET A 303 -9.15 -2.56 -0.26
C MET A 303 -8.47 -3.57 -1.20
N SER A 304 -8.11 -3.17 -2.42
CA SER A 304 -7.66 -4.13 -3.44
C SER A 304 -6.42 -4.89 -3.01
N ASN A 305 -5.42 -4.23 -2.44
CA ASN A 305 -4.19 -4.88 -2.00
C ASN A 305 -4.45 -5.95 -0.94
N SER A 306 -5.23 -5.60 0.08
CA SER A 306 -5.63 -6.51 1.15
C SER A 306 -6.41 -7.73 0.63
N ILE A 307 -7.38 -7.51 -0.27
CA ILE A 307 -8.15 -8.60 -0.89
C ILE A 307 -7.26 -9.44 -1.80
N ASN A 308 -6.39 -8.83 -2.59
CA ASN A 308 -5.46 -9.53 -3.47
C ASN A 308 -4.50 -10.42 -2.68
N MET A 309 -3.98 -9.95 -1.54
CA MET A 309 -3.12 -10.77 -0.67
C MET A 309 -3.86 -12.01 -0.16
N LEU A 310 -5.08 -11.84 0.35
CA LEU A 310 -5.92 -12.96 0.81
C LEU A 310 -6.25 -13.95 -0.32
N MET A 311 -6.64 -13.43 -1.48
CA MET A 311 -7.03 -14.22 -2.65
C MET A 311 -5.87 -15.04 -3.21
N ASN A 312 -4.69 -14.44 -3.31
CA ASN A 312 -3.52 -15.12 -3.89
C ASN A 312 -2.79 -16.02 -2.86
N GLY A 313 -2.91 -15.74 -1.56
CA GLY A 313 -2.22 -16.48 -0.51
C GLY A 313 -3.04 -17.62 0.11
N GLU A 314 -4.31 -17.38 0.45
CA GLU A 314 -5.07 -18.26 1.36
C GLU A 314 -6.34 -18.86 0.72
N PHE A 315 -6.93 -18.22 -0.29
CA PHE A 315 -8.24 -18.60 -0.87
C PHE A 315 -8.39 -20.09 -1.17
N LEU A 316 -7.43 -20.70 -1.88
CA LEU A 316 -7.52 -22.12 -2.23
C LEU A 316 -7.52 -23.03 -1.00
N ARG A 317 -6.73 -22.71 0.03
CA ARG A 317 -6.68 -23.50 1.27
C ARG A 317 -7.96 -23.40 2.06
N LEU A 318 -8.49 -22.18 2.17
CA LEU A 318 -9.78 -21.92 2.82
C LEU A 318 -10.91 -22.65 2.09
N LEU A 319 -10.88 -22.68 0.76
CA LEU A 319 -11.85 -23.43 -0.04
C LEU A 319 -11.76 -24.94 0.20
N LYS A 320 -10.54 -25.50 0.25
CA LYS A 320 -10.33 -26.92 0.59
C LYS A 320 -10.93 -27.26 1.95
N MET A 321 -10.63 -26.46 2.98
CA MET A 321 -11.15 -26.66 4.34
C MET A 321 -12.67 -26.52 4.43
N ARG A 322 -13.25 -25.51 3.76
CA ARG A 322 -14.70 -25.32 3.71
C ARG A 322 -15.40 -26.53 3.10
N ARG A 323 -14.87 -27.09 2.01
CA ARG A 323 -15.48 -28.26 1.34
C ARG A 323 -15.24 -29.57 2.07
N SER A 324 -14.08 -29.78 2.69
CA SER A 324 -13.79 -31.03 3.42
C SER A 324 -14.55 -31.12 4.74
N ASP A 325 -14.62 -30.02 5.48
CA ASP A 325 -15.08 -30.01 6.87
C ASP A 325 -16.47 -29.38 7.05
N GLY A 326 -17.03 -28.77 6.00
CA GLY A 326 -18.33 -28.10 6.05
C GLY A 326 -18.37 -26.87 6.96
N VAL A 327 -17.23 -26.20 7.16
CA VAL A 327 -17.10 -25.06 8.09
C VAL A 327 -17.32 -23.70 7.44
N SER A 328 -17.66 -22.71 8.28
CA SER A 328 -17.76 -21.31 7.85
C SER A 328 -16.42 -20.76 7.34
N TRP A 329 -16.43 -19.70 6.53
CA TRP A 329 -15.19 -19.07 6.06
C TRP A 329 -14.36 -18.49 7.21
N ASP A 330 -15.06 -17.94 8.21
CA ASP A 330 -14.44 -17.38 9.42
C ASP A 330 -13.78 -18.50 10.24
N GLU A 331 -14.46 -19.64 10.41
CA GLU A 331 -13.92 -20.79 11.12
C GLU A 331 -12.78 -21.48 10.36
N ALA A 332 -12.83 -21.52 9.02
CA ALA A 332 -11.72 -21.99 8.21
C ALA A 332 -10.46 -21.13 8.40
N LEU A 333 -10.62 -19.80 8.43
CA LEU A 333 -9.53 -18.85 8.71
C LEU A 333 -8.95 -19.04 10.11
N ASP A 334 -9.82 -19.17 11.12
CA ASP A 334 -9.38 -19.39 12.50
C ASP A 334 -8.64 -20.72 12.63
N ARG A 335 -9.22 -21.81 12.10
CA ARG A 335 -8.58 -23.13 12.09
C ARG A 335 -7.25 -23.11 11.34
N GLN A 336 -7.18 -22.45 10.19
CA GLN A 336 -5.93 -22.32 9.45
C GLN A 336 -4.86 -21.75 10.36
N LYS A 337 -5.15 -20.67 11.09
CA LYS A 337 -4.23 -20.05 12.04
C LYS A 337 -3.91 -20.90 13.28
N PHE A 338 -4.84 -21.74 13.74
CA PHE A 338 -4.56 -22.73 14.79
C PHE A 338 -3.66 -23.88 14.30
N PHE A 339 -3.84 -24.35 13.06
CA PHE A 339 -2.98 -25.35 12.43
C PHE A 339 -1.57 -24.80 12.13
N VAL A 340 -1.51 -23.54 11.71
CA VAL A 340 -0.34 -22.66 11.61
C VAL A 340 0.42 -22.59 12.96
N GLY A 341 -0.27 -22.71 14.10
CA GLY A 341 0.30 -22.80 15.45
C GLY A 341 0.88 -24.16 15.85
N GLY A 342 0.60 -25.26 15.13
CA GLY A 342 1.24 -26.56 15.40
C GLY A 342 0.67 -27.34 16.59
N GLY A 343 -0.57 -27.82 16.47
CA GLY A 343 -1.16 -28.83 17.36
C GLY A 343 -1.83 -29.98 16.60
N ASP A 344 -1.12 -31.10 16.42
CA ASP A 344 -1.73 -32.41 16.11
C ASP A 344 -2.39 -32.95 17.39
N SER A 345 -3.56 -32.42 17.71
CA SER A 345 -4.50 -33.13 18.57
C SER A 345 -5.88 -32.99 17.94
N ALA A 346 -6.43 -34.12 17.50
CA ALA A 346 -7.82 -34.23 17.05
C ALA A 346 -8.75 -33.46 18.00
N PRO A 347 -9.80 -32.80 17.49
CA PRO A 347 -10.58 -31.84 18.25
C PRO A 347 -11.18 -32.53 19.48
N ARG A 348 -10.72 -32.15 20.68
CA ARG A 348 -11.59 -32.27 21.85
C ARG A 348 -12.73 -31.31 21.59
N GLN A 349 -13.94 -31.85 21.48
CA GLN A 349 -15.19 -31.10 21.49
C GLN A 349 -15.18 -30.12 22.67
N ALA A 350 -14.66 -28.92 22.46
CA ALA A 350 -14.99 -27.77 23.25
C ALA A 350 -16.41 -27.41 22.81
N ASN A 351 -17.36 -27.48 23.75
CA ASN A 351 -18.73 -27.04 23.54
C ASN A 351 -18.73 -25.55 23.16
N LEU A 352 -18.64 -25.28 21.86
CA LEU A 352 -18.95 -24.00 21.21
C LEU A 352 -20.31 -24.14 20.53
N SER A 353 -21.31 -24.62 21.27
CA SER A 353 -22.71 -24.47 20.88
C SER A 353 -23.13 -23.04 21.19
N ASN A 354 -22.83 -22.11 20.27
CA ASN A 354 -23.56 -20.87 19.96
C ASN A 354 -22.73 -19.94 19.03
N SER A 355 -22.08 -20.45 17.98
CA SER A 355 -21.85 -19.61 16.79
C SER A 355 -23.05 -19.78 15.88
N ASP A 356 -23.68 -18.68 15.46
CA ASP A 356 -24.80 -18.71 14.53
C ASP A 356 -24.42 -19.53 13.28
N THR A 357 -25.02 -20.72 13.15
CA THR A 357 -24.76 -21.70 12.09
C THR A 357 -25.33 -21.30 10.73
N SER A 358 -25.50 -20.01 10.45
CA SER A 358 -25.85 -19.52 9.12
C SER A 358 -24.72 -18.67 8.60
N ASP A 359 -23.87 -19.24 7.73
CA ASP A 359 -22.91 -18.45 6.98
C ASP A 359 -23.67 -17.74 5.84
N THR A 360 -24.34 -16.63 6.17
CA THR A 360 -25.28 -15.86 5.34
C THR A 360 -24.59 -14.87 4.39
N PRO A 361 -25.31 -14.33 3.36
CA PRO A 361 -24.79 -13.80 2.08
C PRO A 361 -23.64 -12.79 2.13
N VAL A 362 -23.06 -12.56 0.95
CA VAL A 362 -22.18 -11.43 0.63
C VAL A 362 -22.67 -10.11 1.28
N SER A 363 -23.98 -9.83 1.20
CA SER A 363 -24.67 -8.74 1.89
C SER A 363 -26.15 -9.10 2.06
N GLU A 364 -26.81 -8.61 3.13
CA GLU A 364 -28.22 -8.91 3.44
C GLU A 364 -29.19 -8.47 2.34
N ASN A 365 -28.83 -7.42 1.60
CA ASN A 365 -29.64 -6.85 0.51
C ASN A 365 -29.05 -7.13 -0.90
N ALA A 366 -28.10 -8.05 -1.01
CA ALA A 366 -27.50 -8.41 -2.30
C ALA A 366 -28.51 -9.12 -3.21
N MET A 367 -28.21 -9.16 -4.52
CA MET A 367 -29.00 -9.95 -5.46
C MET A 367 -29.12 -11.43 -5.03
N PRO A 368 -30.25 -12.12 -5.29
CA PRO A 368 -30.51 -13.45 -4.74
C PRO A 368 -29.44 -14.50 -5.04
N SER A 369 -28.80 -14.44 -6.21
CA SER A 369 -27.73 -15.38 -6.59
C SER A 369 -26.52 -15.29 -5.65
N LEU A 370 -26.20 -14.11 -5.09
CA LEU A 370 -25.08 -13.95 -4.15
C LEU A 370 -25.36 -14.49 -2.74
N GLY A 371 -26.61 -14.89 -2.47
CA GLY A 371 -26.98 -15.58 -1.23
C GLY A 371 -26.92 -17.09 -1.28
N HIS A 372 -26.66 -17.67 -2.45
CA HIS A 372 -26.36 -19.09 -2.61
C HIS A 372 -24.89 -19.38 -2.34
N ASP A 373 -24.56 -20.46 -1.63
CA ASP A 373 -23.16 -20.82 -1.32
C ASP A 373 -22.59 -21.77 -2.38
N TYR A 374 -22.04 -21.19 -3.46
CA TYR A 374 -21.45 -21.95 -4.56
C TYR A 374 -20.24 -22.79 -4.14
N ALA A 375 -19.66 -22.54 -2.97
CA ALA A 375 -18.49 -23.28 -2.50
C ALA A 375 -18.84 -24.72 -2.10
N LEU A 376 -20.08 -24.98 -1.70
CA LEU A 376 -20.57 -26.29 -1.25
C LEU A 376 -21.40 -27.03 -2.32
N ASP A 377 -21.54 -26.46 -3.52
CA ASP A 377 -22.27 -27.10 -4.62
C ASP A 377 -21.63 -28.43 -5.06
N ASP A 378 -22.49 -29.35 -5.51
CA ASP A 378 -22.10 -30.60 -6.14
C ASP A 378 -21.28 -30.34 -7.42
N GLU A 379 -20.51 -31.35 -7.87
CA GLU A 379 -19.57 -31.19 -8.99
C GLU A 379 -20.23 -30.69 -10.29
N GLU A 380 -21.52 -30.94 -10.46
CA GLU A 380 -22.26 -30.49 -11.63
C GLU A 380 -22.50 -28.97 -11.66
N TYR A 381 -22.61 -28.32 -10.50
CA TYR A 381 -22.97 -26.91 -10.35
C TYR A 381 -21.86 -26.04 -9.74
N PHE A 382 -20.76 -26.66 -9.30
CA PHE A 382 -19.60 -25.94 -8.79
C PHE A 382 -18.90 -25.11 -9.87
N SER A 383 -18.56 -23.87 -9.51
CA SER A 383 -17.78 -22.97 -10.36
C SER A 383 -16.71 -22.26 -9.54
N LEU A 384 -15.43 -22.58 -9.77
CA LEU A 384 -14.32 -21.96 -9.03
C LEU A 384 -14.27 -20.42 -9.21
N PRO A 385 -14.46 -19.85 -10.41
CA PRO A 385 -14.45 -18.40 -10.60
C PRO A 385 -15.64 -17.73 -9.89
N MET A 386 -16.80 -18.39 -9.82
CA MET A 386 -17.94 -17.88 -9.05
C MET A 386 -17.63 -17.82 -7.55
N VAL A 387 -17.06 -18.89 -7.00
CA VAL A 387 -16.65 -18.95 -5.59
C VAL A 387 -15.60 -17.90 -5.27
N ALA A 388 -14.63 -17.70 -6.16
CA ALA A 388 -13.61 -16.67 -6.03
C ALA A 388 -14.22 -15.26 -5.99
N MET A 389 -15.14 -14.96 -6.90
CA MET A 389 -15.85 -13.67 -6.93
C MET A 389 -16.72 -13.47 -5.68
N GLN A 390 -17.47 -14.48 -5.27
CA GLN A 390 -18.29 -14.41 -4.06
C GLN A 390 -17.46 -14.18 -2.80
N PHE A 391 -16.31 -14.84 -2.68
CA PHE A 391 -15.40 -14.66 -1.56
C PHE A 391 -14.79 -13.24 -1.53
N ALA A 392 -14.34 -12.73 -2.68
CA ALA A 392 -13.83 -11.36 -2.80
C ALA A 392 -14.92 -10.31 -2.46
N LEU A 393 -16.13 -10.47 -2.99
CA LEU A 393 -17.26 -9.57 -2.71
C LEU A 393 -17.69 -9.62 -1.24
N ARG A 394 -17.75 -10.80 -0.63
CA ARG A 394 -18.02 -10.96 0.81
C ARG A 394 -17.00 -10.19 1.62
N ARG A 395 -15.72 -10.24 1.22
CA ARG A 395 -14.64 -9.55 1.90
C ARG A 395 -14.74 -8.03 1.77
N LEU A 396 -15.14 -7.53 0.62
CA LEU A 396 -15.41 -6.10 0.42
C LEU A 396 -16.63 -5.64 1.24
N ALA A 397 -17.77 -6.33 1.11
CA ALA A 397 -19.02 -5.93 1.77
C ALA A 397 -18.92 -5.95 3.30
N ARG A 398 -18.07 -6.82 3.86
CA ARG A 398 -17.82 -6.94 5.31
C ARG A 398 -16.44 -6.47 5.72
N CYS A 399 -15.79 -5.63 4.91
CA CYS A 399 -14.38 -5.23 5.10
C CYS A 399 -14.08 -4.60 6.46
N THR A 400 -15.07 -3.97 7.10
CA THR A 400 -14.92 -3.33 8.42
C THR A 400 -15.06 -4.29 9.59
N LYS A 401 -15.48 -5.53 9.35
CA LYS A 401 -15.52 -6.60 10.37
C LYS A 401 -14.21 -7.36 10.47
N TYR A 402 -13.22 -7.08 9.62
CA TYR A 402 -11.97 -7.84 9.59
C TYR A 402 -10.74 -6.94 9.49
N CYS A 403 -9.63 -7.42 10.03
CA CYS A 403 -8.34 -6.76 9.93
C CYS A 403 -7.86 -6.74 8.46
N MET A 404 -7.37 -5.59 8.00
CA MET A 404 -6.81 -5.46 6.64
C MET A 404 -5.52 -6.27 6.41
N VAL A 405 -4.77 -6.53 7.48
CA VAL A 405 -3.49 -7.24 7.41
C VAL A 405 -3.66 -8.74 7.69
N CYS A 406 -4.00 -9.12 8.92
CA CYS A 406 -4.10 -10.53 9.28
C CYS A 406 -5.45 -11.18 8.94
N HIS A 407 -6.43 -10.44 8.43
CA HIS A 407 -7.72 -10.97 8.02
C HIS A 407 -8.61 -11.62 9.12
N GLN A 408 -8.22 -11.56 10.39
CA GLN A 408 -9.08 -12.00 11.50
C GLN A 408 -10.29 -11.09 11.67
N ARG A 409 -11.38 -11.69 12.15
CA ARG A 409 -12.57 -10.96 12.55
C ARG A 409 -12.24 -10.09 13.77
N LEU A 410 -12.71 -8.86 13.73
CA LEU A 410 -12.50 -7.89 14.80
C LEU A 410 -13.67 -8.01 15.79
N GLU A 411 -13.36 -8.07 17.09
CA GLU A 411 -14.33 -8.20 18.18
C GLU A 411 -15.05 -6.86 18.44
N ASP A 412 -15.83 -6.39 17.45
CA ASP A 412 -16.52 -5.11 17.58
C ASP A 412 -18.01 -5.20 17.22
N GLU A 413 -18.86 -4.82 18.18
CA GLU A 413 -20.31 -4.58 18.01
C GLU A 413 -20.61 -3.30 17.21
N PHE A 414 -19.61 -2.70 16.56
CA PHE A 414 -19.70 -1.40 15.90
C PHE A 414 -19.38 -1.49 14.41
N GLU A 415 -20.26 -0.95 13.58
CA GLU A 415 -20.12 -0.91 12.12
C GLU A 415 -19.26 0.28 11.70
N ALA A 416 -17.93 0.07 11.64
CA ALA A 416 -17.05 1.07 11.05
C ALA A 416 -17.30 1.21 9.54
N LEU A 417 -16.98 2.37 8.97
CA LEU A 417 -17.06 2.64 7.53
C LEU A 417 -15.70 2.49 6.84
N LYS A 418 -14.60 2.85 7.51
CA LYS A 418 -13.24 2.62 7.00
C LYS A 418 -12.70 1.29 7.56
N PRO A 419 -12.18 0.38 6.73
CA PRO A 419 -11.45 -0.80 7.18
C PRO A 419 -10.27 -0.40 8.08
N TYR A 420 -10.00 -1.22 9.10
CA TYR A 420 -8.95 -0.95 10.08
C TYR A 420 -8.11 -2.18 10.36
N VAL A 421 -7.02 -1.97 11.10
CA VAL A 421 -6.07 -3.00 11.49
C VAL A 421 -6.28 -3.34 12.96
N CYS A 422 -6.12 -4.60 13.33
CA CYS A 422 -6.23 -5.04 14.72
C CYS A 422 -5.11 -4.41 15.58
N SER A 423 -5.28 -4.47 16.90
CA SER A 423 -4.33 -3.92 17.87
C SER A 423 -3.01 -4.70 17.98
N SER A 424 -2.80 -5.76 17.19
CA SER A 424 -1.54 -6.48 17.17
C SER A 424 -0.41 -5.53 16.73
N PRO A 425 0.70 -5.44 17.50
CA PRO A 425 1.85 -4.62 17.14
C PRO A 425 2.43 -5.00 15.77
N LEU A 426 2.40 -6.29 15.42
CA LEU A 426 2.87 -6.79 14.13
C LEU A 426 2.02 -6.25 12.97
N CYS A 427 0.69 -6.35 13.09
CA CYS A 427 -0.21 -5.85 12.05
C CYS A 427 -0.14 -4.33 11.94
N THR A 428 -0.01 -3.63 13.06
CA THR A 428 0.17 -2.17 13.08
C THR A 428 1.46 -1.75 12.35
N TYR A 429 2.58 -2.43 12.64
CA TYR A 429 3.84 -2.19 11.95
C TYR A 429 3.77 -2.51 10.46
N GLN A 430 3.20 -3.66 10.09
CA GLN A 430 3.01 -4.06 8.69
C GLN A 430 2.17 -3.05 7.91
N PHE A 431 1.12 -2.52 8.54
CA PHE A 431 0.27 -1.51 7.93
C PHE A 431 0.96 -0.16 7.76
N VAL A 432 1.61 0.35 8.81
CA VAL A 432 2.18 1.71 8.83
C VAL A 432 3.55 1.77 8.15
N SER A 433 4.43 0.81 8.43
CA SER A 433 5.83 0.84 8.02
C SER A 433 6.12 0.06 6.73
N LEU A 434 5.30 -0.95 6.40
CA LEU A 434 5.47 -1.74 5.18
C LEU A 434 4.42 -1.43 4.09
N GLY A 435 3.46 -0.53 4.38
CA GLY A 435 2.40 -0.17 3.44
C GLY A 435 1.47 -1.34 3.08
N LEU A 436 1.45 -2.41 3.89
CA LEU A 436 0.60 -3.57 3.68
C LEU A 436 -0.82 -3.20 4.10
N GLY A 437 -1.63 -2.74 3.14
CA GLY A 437 -3.00 -2.30 3.38
C GLY A 437 -3.46 -1.23 2.40
N SER A 438 -3.89 -0.09 2.92
CA SER A 438 -4.46 1.00 2.12
C SER A 438 -3.41 1.77 1.33
N SER A 439 -3.63 1.89 0.02
CA SER A 439 -2.81 2.73 -0.85
C SER A 439 -3.08 4.23 -0.58
N ILE A 440 -2.03 4.97 -0.25
CA ILE A 440 -2.09 6.43 -0.07
C ILE A 440 -2.42 7.14 -1.39
N GLU A 441 -2.08 6.53 -2.51
CA GLU A 441 -2.34 6.99 -3.86
C GLU A 441 -3.85 7.10 -4.10
N HIS A 442 -4.63 6.12 -3.63
CA HIS A 442 -6.09 6.19 -3.71
C HIS A 442 -6.66 7.38 -2.94
N GLU A 443 -6.11 7.71 -1.77
CA GLU A 443 -6.57 8.84 -0.95
C GLU A 443 -6.22 10.19 -1.61
N ILE A 444 -5.06 10.28 -2.29
CA ILE A 444 -4.65 11.43 -3.11
C ILE A 444 -5.55 11.59 -4.36
N ILE A 445 -5.93 10.50 -5.01
CA ILE A 445 -6.83 10.48 -6.18
C ILE A 445 -8.30 10.71 -5.78
N SER A 446 -8.72 10.31 -4.59
CA SER A 446 -10.12 10.44 -4.18
C SER A 446 -10.40 11.76 -3.47
N ASN A 447 -9.52 12.17 -2.55
CA ASN A 447 -9.74 13.29 -1.62
C ASN A 447 -8.48 14.17 -1.47
N PRO A 448 -8.00 14.82 -2.55
CA PRO A 448 -6.72 15.55 -2.53
C PRO A 448 -6.70 16.71 -1.53
N TYR A 449 -7.81 17.44 -1.38
CA TYR A 449 -7.88 18.57 -0.44
C TYR A 449 -7.97 18.14 1.03
N VAL A 450 -8.44 16.92 1.30
CA VAL A 450 -8.34 16.33 2.65
C VAL A 450 -6.87 16.00 2.95
N VAL A 451 -6.14 15.42 2.00
CA VAL A 451 -4.71 15.14 2.15
C VAL A 451 -3.92 16.45 2.34
N ASP A 452 -4.21 17.51 1.56
CA ASP A 452 -3.61 18.84 1.72
C ASP A 452 -3.83 19.41 3.13
N LEU A 453 -5.05 19.24 3.66
CA LEU A 453 -5.41 19.66 5.01
C LEU A 453 -4.65 18.87 6.08
N LEU A 454 -4.51 17.55 5.93
CA LEU A 454 -3.78 16.69 6.88
C LEU A 454 -2.30 17.06 6.97
N ILE A 455 -1.66 17.33 5.83
CA ILE A 455 -0.26 17.78 5.76
C ILE A 455 -0.14 19.18 6.37
N SER A 456 -1.05 20.10 6.03
CA SER A 456 -1.03 21.47 6.53
C SER A 456 -1.23 21.55 8.04
N PHE A 457 -2.13 20.75 8.62
CA PHE A 457 -2.29 20.66 10.08
C PHE A 457 -1.06 20.07 10.76
N PHE A 458 -0.40 19.07 10.15
CA PHE A 458 0.87 18.57 10.69
C PHE A 458 1.96 19.64 10.65
N ALA A 459 2.08 20.40 9.55
CA ALA A 459 3.02 21.51 9.46
C ALA A 459 2.75 22.58 10.53
N ALA A 460 1.49 22.94 10.76
CA ALA A 460 1.10 23.85 11.84
C ALA A 460 1.45 23.30 13.24
N ALA A 461 1.27 22.00 13.46
CA ALA A 461 1.65 21.34 14.71
C ALA A 461 3.18 21.33 14.93
N LEU A 462 3.98 21.17 13.88
CA LEU A 462 5.44 21.22 13.97
C LEU A 462 5.95 22.63 14.33
N ALA A 463 5.26 23.68 13.91
CA ALA A 463 5.59 25.06 14.28
C ALA A 463 5.39 25.35 15.78
N SER A 464 4.58 24.55 16.48
CA SER A 464 4.32 24.65 17.92
C SER A 464 4.59 23.31 18.61
N PRO A 465 5.83 23.04 19.06
CA PRO A 465 6.24 21.72 19.57
C PRO A 465 5.40 21.19 20.74
N VAL A 466 4.73 22.07 21.49
CA VAL A 466 3.86 21.72 22.64
C VAL A 466 2.51 21.12 22.18
N SER A 467 2.12 21.35 20.93
CA SER A 467 0.82 20.91 20.38
C SER A 467 0.87 19.49 19.81
N LEU A 468 2.04 19.05 19.32
CA LEU A 468 2.22 17.71 18.79
C LEU A 468 2.35 16.69 19.93
N ARG A 469 1.37 15.78 20.03
CA ARG A 469 1.30 14.78 21.12
C ARG A 469 2.16 13.55 20.87
N GLN A 470 2.32 13.19 19.60
CA GLN A 470 3.04 11.99 19.18
C GLN A 470 3.86 12.34 17.92
N PHE A 471 5.16 12.12 18.02
CA PHE A 471 6.05 12.17 16.86
C PHE A 471 5.95 10.85 16.09
N PRO A 472 6.21 10.85 14.77
CA PRO A 472 6.49 9.61 14.06
C PRO A 472 7.70 8.93 14.69
N VAL A 473 7.61 7.63 14.99
CA VAL A 473 8.69 6.82 15.58
C VAL A 473 8.80 5.52 14.79
N GLY A 474 10.01 5.00 14.59
CA GLY A 474 10.23 3.69 13.96
C GLY A 474 10.04 3.71 12.44
N LEU A 475 10.16 4.89 11.81
CA LEU A 475 10.05 5.09 10.37
C LEU A 475 11.42 5.16 9.66
N SER A 476 12.52 5.05 10.41
CA SER A 476 13.89 5.18 9.89
C SER A 476 14.13 6.46 9.07
N LEU A 477 13.41 7.54 9.41
CA LEU A 477 13.55 8.84 8.74
C LEU A 477 14.93 9.41 9.02
N LYS A 478 15.64 9.84 7.97
CA LYS A 478 16.92 10.54 8.12
C LYS A 478 16.72 12.03 7.99
N SER A 479 17.43 12.81 8.82
CA SER A 479 17.45 14.26 8.80
C SER A 479 18.90 14.77 8.87
N VAL A 480 19.06 16.01 8.44
CA VAL A 480 20.26 16.82 8.70
C VAL A 480 20.32 17.17 10.19
N VAL A 481 21.51 17.06 10.80
CA VAL A 481 21.79 17.57 12.15
C VAL A 481 22.40 18.96 12.04
N THR A 482 21.84 19.93 12.75
CA THR A 482 22.23 21.34 12.66
C THR A 482 23.05 21.85 13.83
N GLY A 483 23.45 20.93 14.72
CA GLY A 483 24.30 21.24 15.86
C GLY A 483 23.52 21.96 16.95
N SER A 484 24.10 21.97 18.14
CA SER A 484 23.60 22.74 19.28
C SER A 484 24.55 23.90 19.57
N LYS A 485 24.12 24.85 20.42
CA LYS A 485 25.01 25.93 20.90
C LYS A 485 26.32 25.42 21.52
N GLU A 486 26.35 24.16 21.96
CA GLU A 486 27.50 23.52 22.62
C GLU A 486 28.35 22.65 21.70
N LYS A 487 27.79 22.16 20.57
CA LYS A 487 28.50 21.35 19.56
C LYS A 487 28.03 21.72 18.15
N PRO A 488 28.87 22.36 17.31
CA PRO A 488 28.51 22.71 15.94
C PRO A 488 28.28 21.45 15.09
N ALA A 489 27.35 21.53 14.13
CA ALA A 489 27.12 20.44 13.19
C ALA A 489 28.35 20.21 12.30
N ALA A 490 28.63 18.92 12.06
CA ALA A 490 29.57 18.52 11.02
C ALA A 490 29.01 18.97 9.66
N HIS A 491 29.78 19.79 8.95
CA HIS A 491 29.42 20.32 7.64
C HIS A 491 30.62 20.20 6.70
N ILE A 492 30.33 20.29 5.42
CA ILE A 492 31.30 20.20 4.35
C ILE A 492 31.39 21.56 3.68
N VAL A 493 32.58 22.15 3.58
CA VAL A 493 32.77 23.43 2.87
C VAL A 493 32.90 23.18 1.37
N ALA A 494 32.20 23.96 0.55
CA ALA A 494 32.20 23.85 -0.90
C ALA A 494 32.01 25.21 -1.56
N GLU A 495 32.11 25.26 -2.88
CA GLU A 495 31.71 26.42 -3.67
C GLU A 495 30.58 26.02 -4.62
N ALA A 496 29.52 26.83 -4.68
CA ALA A 496 28.37 26.62 -5.56
C ALA A 496 28.21 27.77 -6.55
N CYS A 497 27.90 27.44 -7.81
CA CYS A 497 27.42 28.36 -8.83
C CYS A 497 25.93 28.09 -9.05
N PHE A 498 25.06 28.99 -8.59
CA PHE A 498 23.60 28.84 -8.69
C PHE A 498 23.06 29.09 -10.12
N TYR A 499 23.80 29.82 -10.96
CA TYR A 499 23.46 30.03 -12.38
C TYR A 499 23.63 28.74 -13.19
N ASP A 500 24.81 28.10 -13.10
CA ASP A 500 25.10 26.85 -13.82
C ASP A 500 24.61 25.60 -13.03
N ARG A 501 24.15 25.78 -11.79
CA ARG A 501 23.76 24.72 -10.85
C ARG A 501 24.86 23.69 -10.58
N LEU A 502 26.06 24.18 -10.33
CA LEU A 502 27.26 23.37 -10.09
C LEU A 502 27.78 23.55 -8.67
N ILE A 503 28.26 22.48 -8.06
CA ILE A 503 29.01 22.48 -6.80
C ILE A 503 30.39 21.92 -7.09
N ARG A 504 31.43 22.58 -6.59
CA ARG A 504 32.81 22.10 -6.59
C ARG A 504 33.37 22.11 -5.19
N PHE A 505 34.30 21.20 -4.95
CA PHE A 505 34.87 20.95 -3.64
C PHE A 505 36.36 21.29 -3.60
N SER A 506 36.85 21.71 -2.42
CA SER A 506 38.27 22.03 -2.24
C SER A 506 39.13 20.75 -2.31
N PRO A 507 40.35 20.81 -2.89
CA PRO A 507 41.25 19.67 -2.98
C PRO A 507 41.69 19.05 -1.64
N ASP A 508 41.51 19.75 -0.53
CA ASP A 508 41.95 19.29 0.80
C ASP A 508 40.91 18.41 1.53
N ASP A 509 39.66 18.33 1.05
CA ASP A 509 38.56 17.59 1.71
C ASP A 509 38.10 16.32 0.92
N TYR A 510 38.90 15.83 -0.05
CA TYR A 510 38.56 14.71 -0.95
C TYR A 510 38.00 13.44 -0.25
N GLN A 511 38.41 13.14 0.99
CA GLN A 511 37.90 11.99 1.75
C GLN A 511 36.47 12.17 2.28
N LYS A 512 35.98 13.40 2.48
CA LYS A 512 34.63 13.69 3.03
C LYS A 512 33.54 13.71 1.95
N HIS A 513 33.86 14.17 0.74
CA HIS A 513 32.88 14.29 -0.36
C HIS A 513 32.52 12.98 -1.06
N GLY A 514 33.35 11.93 -0.93
CA GLY A 514 33.06 10.60 -1.50
C GLY A 514 31.81 9.90 -0.95
N SER A 515 31.16 10.50 0.06
CA SER A 515 29.88 10.07 0.62
C SER A 515 28.66 10.57 -0.17
N ILE A 516 28.79 11.62 -0.98
CA ILE A 516 27.70 12.20 -1.78
C ILE A 516 27.58 11.45 -3.11
N ARG A 517 26.42 10.85 -3.37
CA ARG A 517 26.13 10.11 -4.60
C ARG A 517 25.10 10.83 -5.45
N VAL A 518 25.10 10.50 -6.74
CA VAL A 518 24.02 10.91 -7.65
C VAL A 518 22.69 10.38 -7.11
N GLY A 519 21.71 11.27 -6.99
CA GLY A 519 20.40 11.00 -6.39
C GLY A 519 20.24 11.43 -4.93
N ASP A 520 21.32 11.76 -4.22
CA ASP A 520 21.25 12.18 -2.82
C ASP A 520 20.65 13.58 -2.67
N SER A 521 19.83 13.76 -1.64
CA SER A 521 19.39 15.07 -1.17
C SER A 521 20.42 15.65 -0.19
N ILE A 522 20.77 16.92 -0.38
CA ILE A 522 21.71 17.68 0.46
C ILE A 522 21.11 19.03 0.80
N VAL A 523 21.56 19.64 1.90
CA VAL A 523 21.21 21.03 2.24
C VAL A 523 22.44 21.89 2.03
N VAL A 524 22.32 22.90 1.17
CA VAL A 524 23.36 23.85 0.82
C VAL A 524 23.04 25.18 1.48
N VAL A 525 23.88 25.65 2.39
CA VAL A 525 23.72 26.91 3.12
C VAL A 525 24.75 27.91 2.59
N VAL A 526 24.31 29.10 2.20
CA VAL A 526 25.19 30.17 1.72
C VAL A 526 25.88 30.83 2.91
N GLU A 527 27.21 30.93 2.87
CA GLU A 527 28.00 31.51 3.97
C GLU A 527 27.76 33.04 4.06
N GLY A 528 27.19 33.48 5.18
CA GLY A 528 26.97 34.91 5.48
C GLY A 528 28.16 35.56 6.20
N ALA A 529 28.23 36.89 6.19
CA ALA A 529 29.37 37.67 6.71
C ALA A 529 29.59 37.64 8.25
N GLU A 530 28.74 36.96 9.01
CA GLU A 530 28.82 36.95 10.48
C GLU A 530 29.72 35.82 11.01
N LYS A 531 30.81 36.19 11.69
CA LYS A 531 31.69 35.26 12.43
C LYS A 531 31.19 35.14 13.89
N TYR A 532 31.16 33.90 14.43
CA TYR A 532 30.87 33.45 15.83
C TYR A 532 29.48 32.89 16.16
N PRO A 533 29.39 32.05 17.21
CA PRO A 533 29.11 30.62 17.09
C PRO A 533 27.68 30.31 16.62
N MET A 534 27.57 29.37 15.70
CA MET A 534 26.32 28.94 15.06
C MET A 534 25.20 28.66 16.07
N VAL A 535 24.31 29.64 16.25
CA VAL A 535 22.92 29.35 16.57
C VAL A 535 22.46 28.41 15.47
N SER A 536 21.93 27.23 15.85
CA SER A 536 21.45 26.15 14.96
C SER A 536 21.12 26.68 13.58
N ILE A 537 21.67 26.13 12.49
CA ILE A 537 21.37 26.52 11.09
C ILE A 537 19.85 26.68 10.86
N LEU A 538 19.05 26.01 11.68
CA LEU A 538 17.59 26.09 11.69
C LEU A 538 17.00 27.35 12.36
N ASN A 539 17.81 28.25 12.91
CA ASN A 539 17.39 29.48 13.60
C ASN A 539 18.23 30.69 13.16
N GLY A 540 19.12 30.54 12.18
CA GLY A 540 19.85 31.63 11.55
C GLY A 540 19.09 32.27 10.39
N SER A 541 19.42 33.52 10.06
CA SER A 541 18.94 34.26 8.88
C SER A 541 19.74 33.96 7.61
N LEU A 542 20.30 32.75 7.50
CA LEU A 542 21.16 32.35 6.38
C LEU A 542 20.31 31.72 5.27
N GLU A 543 20.60 32.12 4.02
CA GLU A 543 20.01 31.51 2.83
C GLU A 543 20.43 30.05 2.73
N SER A 544 19.47 29.14 2.62
CA SER A 544 19.71 27.71 2.49
C SER A 544 18.81 27.07 1.44
N HIS A 545 19.31 26.03 0.78
CA HIS A 545 18.64 25.34 -0.31
C HIS A 545 18.70 23.84 -0.08
N VAL A 546 17.55 23.18 -0.21
CA VAL A 546 17.49 21.72 -0.31
C VAL A 546 17.73 21.38 -1.78
N CYS A 547 18.83 20.69 -2.05
CA CYS A 547 19.28 20.36 -3.40
C CYS A 547 19.33 18.84 -3.59
N LYS A 548 19.05 18.36 -4.79
CA LYS A 548 19.21 16.97 -5.21
C LYS A 548 20.37 16.88 -6.20
N VAL A 549 21.32 15.99 -5.96
CA VAL A 549 22.47 15.79 -6.84
C VAL A 549 22.03 15.01 -8.08
N THR A 550 22.22 15.58 -9.27
CA THR A 550 21.76 15.00 -10.55
C THR A 550 22.86 14.26 -11.29
N GLU A 551 24.10 14.79 -11.27
CA GLU A 551 25.27 14.17 -11.90
C GLU A 551 26.52 14.51 -11.07
N ALA A 552 27.54 13.66 -11.17
CA ALA A 552 28.83 13.87 -10.52
C ALA A 552 29.94 13.46 -11.48
N THR A 553 30.72 14.43 -11.94
CA THR A 553 31.77 14.23 -12.96
C THR A 553 33.04 14.96 -12.52
N ALA A 554 34.13 14.20 -12.34
CA ALA A 554 35.47 14.72 -12.04
C ALA A 554 35.54 15.73 -10.87
N GLY A 555 34.76 15.53 -9.80
CA GLY A 555 34.74 16.40 -8.62
C GLY A 555 33.82 17.63 -8.72
N ILE A 556 33.10 17.77 -9.84
CA ILE A 556 32.03 18.75 -10.04
C ILE A 556 30.68 18.02 -9.98
N TYR A 557 29.75 18.56 -9.20
CA TYR A 557 28.43 17.98 -8.96
C TYR A 557 27.37 18.92 -9.52
N THR A 558 26.48 18.41 -10.37
CA THR A 558 25.29 19.16 -10.80
C THR A 558 24.17 18.92 -9.79
N PHE A 559 23.37 19.95 -9.54
CA PHE A 559 22.25 19.83 -8.60
C PHE A 559 20.97 20.47 -9.12
N GLU A 560 19.84 19.96 -8.65
CA GLU A 560 18.53 20.57 -8.81
C GLU A 560 18.08 21.13 -7.45
N VAL A 561 17.60 22.37 -7.42
CA VAL A 561 17.05 22.97 -6.20
C VAL A 561 15.61 22.51 -6.02
N VAL A 562 15.35 21.80 -4.93
CA VAL A 562 14.03 21.28 -4.56
C VAL A 562 13.27 22.33 -3.73
N ALA A 563 13.95 23.03 -2.82
CA ALA A 563 13.35 24.06 -1.98
C ALA A 563 14.38 25.12 -1.52
N THR A 564 13.94 26.36 -1.30
CA THR A 564 14.75 27.47 -0.76
C THR A 564 14.22 27.91 0.61
N LEU A 565 15.13 28.33 1.49
CA LEU A 565 14.93 28.67 2.90
C LEU A 565 15.69 29.96 3.21
N GLU A 566 15.00 31.08 3.33
CA GLU A 566 15.63 32.41 3.52
C GLU A 566 15.54 32.93 4.96
N ARG A 567 14.77 32.28 5.85
CA ARG A 567 14.43 32.81 7.18
C ARG A 567 14.48 31.72 8.28
N PRO A 568 14.78 32.11 9.54
CA PRO A 568 14.86 31.18 10.66
C PRO A 568 13.51 30.50 10.93
N PHE A 569 13.57 29.24 11.38
CA PHE A 569 12.44 28.30 11.34
C PHE A 569 11.33 28.64 12.35
N HIS A 570 11.57 29.61 13.25
CA HIS A 570 10.63 30.08 14.27
C HIS A 570 10.12 31.52 14.05
N VAL A 571 10.55 32.24 13.00
CA VAL A 571 10.15 33.65 12.80
C VAL A 571 9.09 33.78 11.71
N LEU A 572 7.93 34.27 12.14
CA LEU A 572 6.76 34.61 11.33
C LEU A 572 7.07 35.77 10.38
N GLY A 573 6.57 35.68 9.14
CA GLY A 573 7.00 36.55 8.06
C GLY A 573 6.58 38.02 8.24
N ILE A 574 7.55 38.93 8.22
CA ILE A 574 7.31 40.34 7.90
C ILE A 574 7.39 40.49 6.37
N SER A 575 6.42 41.20 5.79
CA SER A 575 6.46 41.66 4.39
C SER A 575 7.43 42.83 4.25
N GLU A 576 8.73 42.56 4.31
CA GLU A 576 9.71 43.36 3.60
C GLU A 576 10.09 42.56 2.35
N SER A 577 10.20 43.25 1.21
CA SER A 577 10.64 42.69 -0.08
C SER A 577 11.75 41.67 0.16
N GLU A 578 11.51 40.40 -0.21
CA GLU A 578 12.52 39.35 -0.06
C GLU A 578 13.84 39.83 -0.67
N PRO A 579 14.95 39.85 0.08
CA PRO A 579 16.24 40.20 -0.49
C PRO A 579 16.54 39.22 -1.64
N PRO A 580 17.09 39.69 -2.76
CA PRO A 580 17.35 38.81 -3.91
C PRO A 580 18.29 37.66 -3.50
N THR A 581 17.76 36.44 -3.49
CA THR A 581 18.53 35.18 -3.36
C THR A 581 19.42 34.92 -4.56
N GLN A 582 20.43 34.07 -4.38
CA GLN A 582 21.31 33.63 -5.47
C GLN A 582 20.54 32.91 -6.59
N LEU A 583 19.32 32.42 -6.34
CA LEU A 583 18.41 31.88 -7.34
C LEU A 583 17.51 32.91 -8.02
N SER A 584 17.07 33.95 -7.30
CA SER A 584 16.19 34.99 -7.86
C SER A 584 16.95 36.00 -8.73
N ASN A 585 18.24 36.21 -8.46
CA ASN A 585 19.17 36.97 -9.30
C ASN A 585 20.45 36.14 -9.51
N PRO A 586 20.42 35.12 -10.38
CA PRO A 586 21.56 34.25 -10.57
C PRO A 586 22.69 34.99 -11.29
N VAL A 587 23.76 35.28 -10.56
CA VAL A 587 25.01 35.78 -11.12
C VAL A 587 25.93 34.58 -11.37
N LYS A 588 26.65 34.57 -12.51
CA LYS A 588 27.60 33.51 -12.85
C LYS A 588 28.89 33.63 -12.03
N THR A 589 28.77 33.40 -10.73
CA THR A 589 29.84 33.51 -9.73
C THR A 589 29.81 32.31 -8.81
N TRP A 590 31.00 31.88 -8.38
CA TRP A 590 31.15 30.84 -7.36
C TRP A 590 31.03 31.47 -5.98
N VAL A 591 30.14 30.92 -5.14
CA VAL A 591 29.87 31.38 -3.78
C VAL A 591 30.24 30.27 -2.81
N GLN A 592 30.89 30.62 -1.70
CA GLN A 592 31.23 29.65 -0.65
C GLN A 592 29.97 29.21 0.10
N VAL A 593 29.82 27.90 0.26
CA VAL A 593 28.64 27.26 0.84
C VAL A 593 29.02 26.15 1.82
N TRP A 594 28.12 25.86 2.77
CA TRP A 594 28.20 24.71 3.67
C TRP A 594 27.18 23.66 3.25
N ILE A 595 27.64 22.42 3.10
CA ILE A 595 26.81 21.29 2.71
C ILE A 595 26.57 20.38 3.91
N PHE A 596 25.29 20.03 4.11
CA PHE A 596 24.83 19.11 5.11
C PHE A 596 24.13 17.90 4.47
N GLN A 597 24.37 16.72 5.03
CA GLN A 597 23.84 15.45 4.54
C GLN A 597 22.77 14.90 5.49
N TYR A 598 21.80 14.15 4.93
CA TYR A 598 20.77 13.45 5.69
C TYR A 598 21.31 12.13 6.28
N SER A 599 22.15 12.23 7.31
CA SER A 599 22.88 11.09 7.88
C SER A 599 22.34 10.57 9.23
N HIS A 600 21.49 11.32 9.92
CA HIS A 600 21.04 10.98 11.29
C HIS A 600 19.56 10.59 11.33
N TYR A 601 19.23 9.56 12.11
CA TYR A 601 17.83 9.18 12.33
C TYR A 601 17.10 10.21 13.18
N VAL A 602 15.91 10.64 12.74
CA VAL A 602 15.06 11.62 13.45
C VAL A 602 14.75 11.15 14.88
N ASP A 603 14.58 9.84 15.07
CA ASP A 603 14.29 9.23 16.37
C ASP A 603 15.42 9.47 17.40
N ASN A 604 16.67 9.61 16.92
CA ASN A 604 17.87 9.81 17.75
C ASN A 604 18.21 11.30 17.95
N ILE A 605 17.46 12.21 17.33
CA ILE A 605 17.64 13.65 17.50
C ILE A 605 16.93 14.11 18.78
N ASN A 606 17.49 15.12 19.47
CA ASN A 606 16.87 15.72 20.65
C ASN A 606 15.44 16.17 20.37
N LYS A 607 14.52 15.95 21.32
CA LYS A 607 13.09 16.32 21.20
C LYS A 607 12.83 17.79 20.83
N ALA A 608 13.76 18.68 21.16
CA ALA A 608 13.67 20.10 20.79
C ALA A 608 13.91 20.35 19.29
N ASP A 609 14.74 19.52 18.66
CA ASP A 609 15.15 19.68 17.25
C ASP A 609 14.35 18.75 16.30
N GLN A 610 13.66 17.74 16.84
CA GLN A 610 12.77 16.83 16.09
C GLN A 610 11.70 17.53 15.24
N PRO A 611 10.94 18.54 15.75
CA PRO A 611 9.94 19.24 14.94
C PRO A 611 10.56 19.88 13.68
N THR A 612 11.77 20.41 13.85
CA THR A 612 12.48 21.14 12.81
C THR A 612 13.05 20.19 11.76
N ALA A 613 13.60 19.05 12.18
CA ALA A 613 13.99 17.95 11.31
C ALA A 613 12.81 17.43 10.46
N LEU A 614 11.65 17.23 11.08
CA LEU A 614 10.44 16.80 10.37
C LEU A 614 9.90 17.86 9.41
N ASN A 615 10.02 19.14 9.76
CA ASN A 615 9.61 20.24 8.87
C ASN A 615 10.49 20.31 7.61
N MET A 616 11.78 19.96 7.71
CA MET A 616 12.66 19.84 6.53
C MET A 616 12.21 18.75 5.58
N ILE A 617 11.92 17.56 6.13
CA ILE A 617 11.40 16.44 5.33
C ILE A 617 10.03 16.82 4.73
N LEU A 618 9.16 17.49 5.48
CA LEU A 618 7.84 17.92 5.01
C LEU A 618 7.89 18.90 3.82
N ARG A 619 8.94 19.72 3.70
CA ARG A 619 9.13 20.59 2.53
C ARG A 619 9.48 19.82 1.25
N GLY A 620 10.03 18.61 1.37
CA GLY A 620 10.29 17.72 0.23
C GLY A 620 9.03 17.08 -0.36
N ILE A 621 7.87 17.19 0.31
CA ILE A 621 6.59 16.69 -0.19
C ILE A 621 6.06 17.67 -1.26
N PRO A 622 5.87 17.24 -2.53
CA PRO A 622 5.28 18.09 -3.58
C PRO A 622 3.82 18.44 -3.31
N SER A 623 3.23 19.33 -4.11
CA SER A 623 1.81 19.67 -3.97
C SER A 623 0.92 18.45 -4.23
N VAL A 624 -0.21 18.36 -3.52
CA VAL A 624 -1.12 17.21 -3.65
C VAL A 624 -1.75 17.12 -5.04
N LEU A 625 -2.01 18.27 -5.69
CA LEU A 625 -2.53 18.29 -7.06
C LEU A 625 -1.49 17.82 -8.08
N ASP A 626 -0.20 18.07 -7.87
CA ASP A 626 0.85 17.54 -8.74
C ASP A 626 1.01 16.02 -8.56
N MET A 627 0.99 15.54 -7.31
CA MET A 627 0.98 14.10 -7.01
C MET A 627 -0.22 13.41 -7.67
N ARG A 628 -1.41 14.00 -7.55
CA ARG A 628 -2.63 13.50 -8.20
C ARG A 628 -2.47 13.44 -9.71
N THR A 629 -1.96 14.50 -10.33
CA THR A 629 -1.79 14.57 -11.79
C THR A 629 -0.80 13.50 -12.27
N HIS A 630 0.31 13.29 -11.55
CA HIS A 630 1.25 12.23 -11.86
C HIS A 630 0.62 10.83 -11.79
N LEU A 631 -0.13 10.54 -10.72
CA LEU A 631 -0.82 9.26 -10.52
C LEU A 631 -1.92 9.01 -11.56
N LEU A 632 -2.67 10.04 -11.96
CA LEU A 632 -3.67 9.94 -13.01
C LEU A 632 -3.04 9.68 -14.39
N ASN A 633 -1.89 10.28 -14.67
CA ASN A 633 -1.16 10.08 -15.93
C ASN A 633 -0.39 8.74 -15.95
N ASN A 634 -0.11 8.13 -14.80
CA ASN A 634 0.67 6.90 -14.67
C ASN A 634 0.00 5.91 -13.69
N PRO A 635 -1.17 5.34 -14.03
CA PRO A 635 -1.98 4.55 -13.11
C PRO A 635 -1.30 3.26 -12.58
N SER A 636 -0.25 2.78 -13.25
CA SER A 636 0.54 1.61 -12.84
C SER A 636 1.80 1.94 -12.04
N GLN A 637 2.11 3.22 -11.83
CA GLN A 637 3.30 3.68 -11.12
C GLN A 637 2.90 4.30 -9.78
N GLY A 638 3.51 3.83 -8.69
CA GLY A 638 3.33 4.42 -7.37
C GLY A 638 4.13 5.71 -7.19
N LEU A 639 3.91 6.42 -6.09
CA LEU A 639 4.71 7.62 -5.80
C LEU A 639 6.20 7.31 -5.58
N ALA A 640 6.54 6.06 -5.23
CA ALA A 640 7.93 5.62 -5.04
C ALA A 640 8.78 5.69 -6.31
N SER A 641 8.19 5.54 -7.50
CA SER A 641 8.89 5.68 -8.78
C SER A 641 9.01 7.13 -9.25
N TRP A 642 8.36 8.09 -8.55
CA TRP A 642 8.38 9.48 -8.94
C TRP A 642 9.63 10.21 -8.42
N ASN A 643 10.49 10.64 -9.33
CA ASN A 643 11.78 11.28 -9.00
C ASN A 643 11.67 12.60 -8.20
N ARG A 644 10.49 13.23 -8.15
CA ARG A 644 10.24 14.50 -7.43
C ARG A 644 9.93 14.33 -5.94
N ILE A 645 9.76 13.09 -5.44
CA ILE A 645 9.58 12.82 -4.01
C ILE A 645 10.67 11.86 -3.53
N ASP A 646 11.40 12.25 -2.47
CA ASP A 646 12.42 11.39 -1.88
C ASP A 646 11.80 10.39 -0.88
N LYS A 647 12.58 9.37 -0.52
CA LYS A 647 12.13 8.29 0.37
C LYS A 647 11.68 8.78 1.75
N ASN A 648 12.36 9.78 2.34
CA ASN A 648 11.99 10.29 3.66
C ASN A 648 10.66 11.06 3.56
N SER A 649 10.50 11.90 2.55
CA SER A 649 9.26 12.63 2.28
C SER A 649 8.08 11.70 2.00
N LEU A 650 8.28 10.64 1.21
CA LEU A 650 7.27 9.63 0.94
C LEU A 650 6.87 8.86 2.21
N THR A 651 7.84 8.43 3.02
CA THR A 651 7.58 7.71 4.27
C THR A 651 6.84 8.59 5.29
N LEU A 652 7.21 9.88 5.38
CA LEU A 652 6.53 10.84 6.24
C LEU A 652 5.10 11.11 5.75
N LEU A 653 4.89 11.29 4.44
CA LEU A 653 3.57 11.43 3.83
C LEU A 653 2.69 10.22 4.14
N GLN A 654 3.24 9.00 3.98
CA GLN A 654 2.55 7.75 4.29
C GLN A 654 2.09 7.73 5.75
N TRP A 655 2.94 8.11 6.69
CA TRP A 655 2.57 8.18 8.10
C TRP A 655 1.50 9.25 8.39
N ILE A 656 1.61 10.45 7.80
CA ILE A 656 0.64 11.54 8.01
C ILE A 656 -0.77 11.09 7.60
N VAL A 657 -0.90 10.44 6.44
CA VAL A 657 -2.18 9.98 5.90
C VAL A 657 -2.68 8.73 6.62
N SER A 658 -1.83 7.71 6.78
CA SER A 658 -2.22 6.42 7.41
C SER A 658 -2.52 6.53 8.91
N SER A 659 -1.90 7.47 9.62
CA SER A 659 -2.19 7.72 11.04
C SER A 659 -3.58 8.33 11.27
N ASN A 660 -4.24 8.86 10.23
CA ASN A 660 -5.58 9.38 10.34
C ASN A 660 -6.62 8.25 10.19
N ARG A 661 -7.25 7.89 11.30
CA ARG A 661 -8.31 6.87 11.36
C ARG A 661 -9.73 7.44 11.22
N SER A 662 -9.87 8.75 11.06
CA SER A 662 -11.15 9.43 10.86
C SER A 662 -11.45 9.50 9.35
N LEU A 663 -12.73 9.49 8.99
CA LEU A 663 -13.16 9.64 7.60
C LEU A 663 -13.69 11.05 7.35
N ILE A 664 -12.88 11.85 6.68
CA ILE A 664 -13.15 13.25 6.36
C ILE A 664 -13.44 13.37 4.86
N LEU A 665 -14.54 14.04 4.51
CA LEU A 665 -14.92 14.33 3.13
C LEU A 665 -15.00 15.84 2.91
N GLN A 666 -14.63 16.26 1.71
CA GLN A 666 -14.89 17.62 1.25
C GLN A 666 -16.35 17.70 0.81
N ASP A 667 -17.13 18.58 1.44
CA ASP A 667 -18.51 18.82 1.05
C ASP A 667 -18.64 20.09 0.17
N ASP A 668 -17.82 21.12 0.41
CA ASP A 668 -17.94 22.43 -0.27
C ASP A 668 -16.86 22.67 -1.34
N ALA A 669 -17.18 23.51 -2.32
CA ALA A 669 -16.27 23.94 -3.37
C ALA A 669 -15.12 24.75 -2.78
N VAL A 670 -13.96 24.74 -3.44
CA VAL A 670 -12.91 25.74 -3.14
C VAL A 670 -13.46 27.15 -3.40
N PRO A 671 -13.41 28.07 -2.43
CA PRO A 671 -14.01 29.39 -2.57
C PRO A 671 -13.23 30.27 -3.55
N ASP A 672 -13.95 30.95 -4.45
CA ASP A 672 -13.39 31.92 -5.39
C ASP A 672 -13.77 33.35 -4.99
N LEU A 673 -12.91 33.97 -4.16
CA LEU A 673 -13.12 35.32 -3.63
C LEU A 673 -13.12 36.42 -4.71
N SER A 674 -12.61 36.13 -5.92
CA SER A 674 -12.54 37.10 -7.01
C SER A 674 -13.91 37.38 -7.65
N LYS A 675 -14.84 36.41 -7.60
CA LYS A 675 -16.19 36.54 -8.18
C LYS A 675 -17.18 37.28 -7.28
N THR A 676 -16.95 37.25 -5.96
CA THR A 676 -17.82 37.89 -4.95
C THR A 676 -17.73 39.42 -4.87
N ILE A 677 -16.72 40.05 -5.50
CA ILE A 677 -16.52 41.51 -5.41
C ILE A 677 -17.41 42.28 -6.43
N ASN A 678 -17.95 41.61 -7.45
CA ASN A 678 -18.75 42.23 -8.51
C ASN A 678 -20.28 42.10 -8.32
N GLU A 679 -20.77 41.94 -7.09
CA GLU A 679 -22.22 41.93 -6.81
C GLU A 679 -22.78 43.36 -6.70
N SER A 680 -22.84 44.06 -7.83
CA SER A 680 -23.78 45.16 -8.05
C SER A 680 -24.83 44.86 -9.13
N ASP A 681 -24.76 43.71 -9.80
CA ASP A 681 -25.75 43.32 -10.80
C ASP A 681 -26.53 42.07 -10.36
N GLN A 682 -27.79 42.29 -9.98
CA GLN A 682 -28.81 41.26 -9.86
C GLN A 682 -29.12 40.67 -11.24
N SER A 683 -28.33 39.71 -11.71
CA SER A 683 -28.75 38.81 -12.78
C SER A 683 -28.04 37.45 -12.68
N GLN A 684 -28.83 36.46 -12.24
CA GLN A 684 -28.71 35.02 -12.50
C GLN A 684 -27.32 34.48 -12.91
N ALA A 685 -26.47 34.18 -11.93
CA ALA A 685 -25.39 33.20 -12.09
C ALA A 685 -25.71 31.99 -11.21
N THR A 686 -26.19 30.92 -11.84
CA THR A 686 -26.46 29.60 -11.24
C THR A 686 -25.16 28.92 -10.81
N VAL A 687 -24.55 29.37 -9.71
CA VAL A 687 -23.59 28.52 -8.98
C VAL A 687 -24.44 27.50 -8.22
N ALA A 688 -24.27 26.21 -8.53
CA ALA A 688 -25.00 25.12 -7.89
C ALA A 688 -24.87 25.25 -6.36
N SER A 689 -25.92 25.75 -5.72
CA SER A 689 -25.97 25.93 -4.27
C SER A 689 -25.92 24.54 -3.64
N ASN A 690 -24.81 24.19 -3.00
CA ASN A 690 -24.71 22.95 -2.25
C ASN A 690 -25.73 23.01 -1.09
N PRO A 691 -26.78 22.18 -1.10
CA PRO A 691 -27.84 22.25 -0.09
C PRO A 691 -27.41 21.65 1.27
N ASN A 692 -26.24 20.99 1.33
CA ASN A 692 -25.60 20.57 2.58
C ASN A 692 -24.69 21.66 3.18
N LYS A 693 -24.67 22.88 2.64
CA LYS A 693 -23.84 23.96 3.16
C LYS A 693 -24.46 24.57 4.41
N VAL A 694 -23.70 24.58 5.51
CA VAL A 694 -24.11 25.26 6.74
C VAL A 694 -24.06 26.78 6.53
N GLN A 695 -25.18 27.45 6.73
CA GLN A 695 -25.31 28.90 6.55
C GLN A 695 -24.78 29.66 7.78
N GLY A 696 -24.25 30.87 7.57
CA GLY A 696 -23.85 31.78 8.65
C GLY A 696 -22.33 31.97 8.84
N LEU A 697 -21.50 31.29 8.05
CA LEU A 697 -20.05 31.54 7.96
C LEU A 697 -19.71 32.40 6.73
N PRO A 698 -18.64 33.23 6.79
CA PRO A 698 -18.15 34.00 5.64
C PRO A 698 -17.74 33.13 4.44
N PRO A 699 -17.72 33.68 3.21
CA PRO A 699 -17.54 32.90 1.98
C PRO A 699 -16.15 32.25 1.82
N TYR A 700 -15.13 32.68 2.56
CA TYR A 700 -13.79 32.07 2.55
C TYR A 700 -13.64 30.85 3.47
N TRP A 701 -14.70 30.44 4.19
CA TRP A 701 -14.71 29.22 4.98
C TRP A 701 -15.16 28.04 4.14
N MET A 702 -14.27 27.05 3.99
CA MET A 702 -14.53 25.80 3.30
C MET A 702 -15.04 24.75 4.30
N GLN A 703 -16.10 24.02 3.93
CA GLN A 703 -16.73 22.99 4.78
C GLN A 703 -16.22 21.58 4.43
N PHE A 704 -15.82 20.86 5.48
CA PHE A 704 -15.50 19.44 5.49
C PHE A 704 -16.42 18.71 6.47
N ARG A 705 -16.72 17.44 6.19
CA ARG A 705 -17.59 16.61 7.03
C ARG A 705 -16.85 15.39 7.55
N PHE A 706 -17.03 15.11 8.83
CA PHE A 706 -16.66 13.83 9.44
C PHE A 706 -17.80 12.85 9.20
N LEU A 707 -17.67 12.00 8.18
CA LEU A 707 -18.60 10.90 7.98
C LEU A 707 -18.46 9.88 9.13
N GLN A 708 -17.25 9.75 9.67
CA GLN A 708 -16.95 8.98 10.87
C GLN A 708 -15.72 9.57 11.59
N GLY A 709 -15.78 9.74 12.91
CA GLY A 709 -14.55 9.97 13.70
C GLY A 709 -13.80 8.66 13.94
N THR A 710 -12.95 8.59 14.97
CA THR A 710 -12.29 7.32 15.30
C THR A 710 -13.32 6.26 15.71
N PRO A 711 -13.19 5.00 15.23
CA PRO A 711 -14.16 3.94 15.52
C PRO A 711 -14.45 3.77 17.02
N GLU A 712 -13.43 3.86 17.86
CA GLU A 712 -13.54 3.71 19.31
C GLU A 712 -14.38 4.84 19.95
N ARG A 713 -14.20 6.08 19.49
CA ARG A 713 -14.97 7.24 19.96
C ARG A 713 -16.42 7.16 19.51
N GLU A 714 -16.67 6.80 18.26
CA GLU A 714 -18.03 6.68 17.71
C GLU A 714 -18.82 5.56 18.41
N ARG A 715 -18.16 4.45 18.78
CA ARG A 715 -18.73 3.36 19.58
C ARG A 715 -19.19 3.85 20.95
N LEU A 716 -18.31 4.51 21.70
CA LEU A 716 -18.64 5.03 23.03
C LEU A 716 -19.75 6.08 22.98
N PHE A 717 -19.70 6.98 22.00
CA PHE A 717 -20.71 8.00 21.78
C PHE A 717 -22.09 7.38 21.47
N THR A 718 -22.14 6.39 20.58
CA THR A 718 -23.38 5.72 20.19
C THR A 718 -24.01 4.94 21.34
N LYS A 719 -23.19 4.30 22.18
CA LYS A 719 -23.66 3.62 23.40
C LYS A 719 -24.36 4.58 24.35
N GLU A 720 -23.75 5.73 24.63
CA GLU A 720 -24.34 6.74 25.52
C GLU A 720 -25.60 7.37 24.93
N LEU A 721 -25.62 7.58 23.61
CA LEU A 721 -26.81 8.05 22.90
C LEU A 721 -27.99 7.07 23.02
N MET A 722 -27.76 5.77 22.82
CA MET A 722 -28.82 4.77 22.98
C MET A 722 -29.37 4.79 24.41
N ALA A 723 -28.50 4.96 25.41
CA ALA A 723 -28.91 5.07 26.80
C ALA A 723 -29.78 6.32 27.08
N VAL A 724 -29.53 7.46 26.40
CA VAL A 724 -30.39 8.65 26.48
C VAL A 724 -31.73 8.42 25.77
N SER A 725 -31.69 7.85 24.57
CA SER A 725 -32.89 7.61 23.76
C SER A 725 -33.86 6.64 24.44
N GLN A 726 -33.34 5.68 25.22
CA GLN A 726 -34.14 4.74 26.02
C GLN A 726 -34.64 5.30 27.35
N SER A 727 -34.15 6.47 27.77
CA SER A 727 -34.62 7.12 28.99
C SER A 727 -35.95 7.85 28.73
N ASN A 728 -36.93 7.74 29.62
CA ASN A 728 -38.24 8.41 29.46
C ASN A 728 -38.19 9.90 29.88
N SER A 729 -37.07 10.60 29.69
CA SER A 729 -36.94 12.03 30.03
C SER A 729 -37.31 12.94 28.86
N ALA A 730 -37.55 14.23 29.12
CA ALA A 730 -37.76 15.24 28.08
C ALA A 730 -36.55 15.38 27.12
N GLU A 731 -35.37 14.91 27.53
CA GLU A 731 -34.16 14.89 26.70
C GLU A 731 -34.17 13.74 25.67
N SER A 732 -35.10 12.79 25.78
CA SER A 732 -35.27 11.69 24.82
C SER A 732 -35.76 12.17 23.45
N GLN A 733 -36.53 13.26 23.41
CA GLN A 733 -37.00 13.87 22.15
C GLN A 733 -35.84 14.46 21.33
N PHE A 734 -34.79 14.94 22.01
CA PHE A 734 -33.57 15.49 21.39
C PHE A 734 -32.35 14.90 22.08
N PRO A 735 -31.90 13.69 21.70
CA PRO A 735 -30.87 12.96 22.45
C PRO A 735 -29.48 13.62 22.36
N THR A 736 -29.27 14.50 21.38
CA THR A 736 -28.05 15.30 21.21
C THR A 736 -28.34 16.80 21.04
N ILE A 737 -27.34 17.60 21.41
CA ILE A 737 -27.27 19.04 21.13
C ILE A 737 -26.04 19.32 20.27
N PHE A 738 -26.03 20.44 19.55
CA PHE A 738 -24.89 20.85 18.75
C PHE A 738 -24.23 22.09 19.35
N ALA A 739 -22.91 22.15 19.29
CA ALA A 739 -22.14 23.27 19.80
C ALA A 739 -20.91 23.55 18.92
N TRP A 740 -20.52 24.82 18.86
CA TRP A 740 -19.29 25.25 18.23
C TRP A 740 -18.09 24.98 19.14
N HIS A 741 -17.00 24.52 18.54
CA HIS A 741 -15.70 24.43 19.19
C HIS A 741 -14.62 25.01 18.27
N GLY A 742 -13.94 26.06 18.74
CA GLY A 742 -12.79 26.65 18.07
C GLY A 742 -11.50 26.31 18.77
N SER A 743 -10.46 26.06 17.99
CA SER A 743 -9.10 25.82 18.48
C SER A 743 -8.09 26.34 17.46
N ARG A 744 -6.91 26.73 17.93
CA ARG A 744 -5.78 27.11 17.08
C ARG A 744 -5.40 25.99 16.11
N LEU A 745 -4.85 26.37 14.96
CA LEU A 745 -4.55 25.49 13.83
C LEU A 745 -3.65 24.32 14.23
N GLU A 746 -2.63 24.57 15.05
CA GLU A 746 -1.65 23.56 15.48
C GLU A 746 -2.29 22.35 16.20
N ASN A 747 -3.40 22.56 16.90
CA ASN A 747 -4.05 21.49 17.67
C ASN A 747 -4.88 20.55 16.79
N TRP A 748 -5.29 20.99 15.59
CA TRP A 748 -6.20 20.20 14.75
C TRP A 748 -5.57 18.91 14.26
N HIS A 749 -4.23 18.85 14.11
CA HIS A 749 -3.54 17.59 13.84
C HIS A 749 -3.84 16.51 14.89
N SER A 750 -3.86 16.88 16.17
CA SER A 750 -4.18 15.97 17.28
C SER A 750 -5.68 15.73 17.42
N ILE A 751 -6.51 16.76 17.24
CA ILE A 751 -7.97 16.69 17.41
C ILE A 751 -8.59 15.73 16.38
N ILE A 752 -8.21 15.79 15.11
CA ILE A 752 -8.79 14.91 14.09
C ILE A 752 -8.42 13.44 14.27
N ARG A 753 -7.32 13.14 14.95
CA ARG A 753 -6.82 11.77 15.19
C ARG A 753 -7.33 11.17 16.48
N THR A 754 -7.42 11.98 17.53
CA THR A 754 -7.76 11.49 18.87
C THR A 754 -9.12 11.96 19.35
N GLY A 755 -9.76 12.89 18.63
CA GLY A 755 -10.92 13.66 19.07
C GLY A 755 -10.54 14.78 20.04
N LEU A 756 -11.52 15.60 20.44
CA LEU A 756 -11.30 16.65 21.43
C LEU A 756 -10.89 16.04 22.77
N ASP A 757 -9.96 16.68 23.47
CA ASP A 757 -9.72 16.43 24.89
C ASP A 757 -9.21 17.72 25.57
N PHE A 758 -9.01 17.63 26.87
CA PHE A 758 -8.56 18.74 27.69
C PHE A 758 -7.29 18.42 28.48
N LYS A 759 -6.42 17.50 28.01
CA LYS A 759 -5.20 17.12 28.77
C LYS A 759 -4.26 18.31 28.98
N ASN A 760 -4.07 19.12 27.93
CA ASN A 760 -3.23 20.31 27.97
C ASN A 760 -4.09 21.56 28.23
N VAL A 761 -3.60 22.46 29.09
CA VAL A 761 -4.28 23.72 29.41
C VAL A 761 -3.59 24.86 28.66
N LEU A 762 -4.17 25.25 27.53
CA LEU A 762 -3.67 26.37 26.71
C LEU A 762 -4.31 27.70 27.10
N ASN A 763 -5.60 27.65 27.43
CA ASN A 763 -6.40 28.79 27.90
C ASN A 763 -6.84 28.51 29.35
N GLY A 764 -7.05 29.56 30.14
CA GLY A 764 -7.51 29.42 31.54
C GLY A 764 -8.84 28.67 31.66
N ARG A 765 -9.04 27.95 32.76
CA ARG A 765 -10.23 27.13 33.04
C ARG A 765 -11.18 27.79 34.03
N SER A 766 -11.71 28.97 33.68
CA SER A 766 -12.56 29.77 34.57
C SER A 766 -13.85 29.05 35.00
N PHE A 767 -14.43 28.24 34.12
CA PHE A 767 -15.66 27.48 34.35
C PHE A 767 -15.45 25.99 34.69
N GLY A 768 -14.24 25.59 35.09
CA GLY A 768 -13.93 24.23 35.54
C GLY A 768 -13.21 23.33 34.52
N HIS A 769 -13.09 22.04 34.85
CA HIS A 769 -12.24 21.10 34.11
C HIS A 769 -13.02 20.36 33.01
N GLY A 770 -12.81 20.70 31.74
CA GLY A 770 -13.43 19.99 30.61
C GLY A 770 -13.11 20.58 29.25
N VAL A 771 -13.73 20.05 28.19
CA VAL A 771 -13.76 20.65 26.86
C VAL A 771 -14.77 21.78 26.84
N TYR A 772 -14.34 22.96 26.40
CA TYR A 772 -15.17 24.15 26.29
C TYR A 772 -15.83 24.22 24.91
N MET A 773 -17.13 24.44 24.88
CA MET A 773 -17.95 24.58 23.67
C MET A 773 -19.00 25.66 23.89
N SER A 774 -19.47 26.29 22.81
CA SER A 774 -20.48 27.34 22.89
C SER A 774 -21.56 27.16 21.83
N ASN A 775 -22.79 27.52 22.14
CA ASN A 775 -23.85 27.62 21.13
C ASN A 775 -23.66 28.84 20.21
N GLN A 776 -22.83 29.81 20.61
CA GLN A 776 -22.53 31.01 19.81
C GLN A 776 -21.22 30.86 19.04
N LEU A 777 -21.28 31.08 17.72
CA LEU A 777 -20.12 31.04 16.84
C LEU A 777 -19.04 32.05 17.22
N SER A 778 -19.44 33.29 17.54
CA SER A 778 -18.52 34.41 17.84
C SER A 778 -17.55 34.09 18.99
N VAL A 779 -18.04 33.43 20.03
CA VAL A 779 -17.24 33.00 21.19
C VAL A 779 -16.21 31.98 20.74
N SER A 780 -16.64 30.91 20.07
CA SER A 780 -15.76 29.83 19.62
C SER A 780 -14.72 30.31 18.61
N LEU A 781 -15.08 31.24 17.73
CA LEU A 781 -14.17 31.82 16.74
C LEU A 781 -12.98 32.55 17.39
N SER A 782 -13.17 33.17 18.56
CA SER A 782 -12.08 33.82 19.28
C SER A 782 -10.97 32.84 19.72
N TYR A 783 -11.33 31.57 19.95
CA TYR A 783 -10.40 30.49 20.30
C TYR A 783 -9.71 29.85 19.08
N SER A 784 -10.17 30.15 17.86
CA SER A 784 -9.55 29.67 16.61
C SER A 784 -8.32 30.46 16.15
N GLY A 785 -7.88 31.46 16.93
CA GLY A 785 -6.64 32.21 16.66
C GLY A 785 -6.80 33.61 16.09
N GLY A 786 -8.02 34.18 16.09
CA GLY A 786 -8.28 35.56 15.67
C GLY A 786 -8.17 35.80 14.16
N MET A 787 -9.06 36.64 13.64
CA MET A 787 -9.21 37.04 12.23
C MET A 787 -8.06 37.94 11.73
N ARG A 788 -6.81 37.72 12.21
CA ARG A 788 -5.61 38.48 11.81
C ARG A 788 -4.99 37.99 10.50
N ASN A 789 -5.39 36.82 10.01
CA ASN A 789 -4.78 36.16 8.84
C ASN A 789 -5.60 36.28 7.54
N LEU A 790 -6.49 37.27 7.42
CA LEU A 790 -7.19 37.61 6.16
C LEU A 790 -6.57 38.87 5.52
N PRO A 791 -6.72 39.08 4.19
CA PRO A 791 -6.00 40.10 3.40
C PRO A 791 -6.27 41.57 3.76
N LEU A 792 -7.01 41.84 4.84
CA LEU A 792 -7.40 43.17 5.30
C LEU A 792 -6.68 43.61 6.59
N SER A 793 -5.72 42.84 7.10
CA SER A 793 -4.91 43.26 8.25
C SER A 793 -3.65 44.02 7.81
N PRO A 794 -3.25 45.12 8.50
CA PRO A 794 -2.05 45.88 8.18
C PRO A 794 -0.79 45.01 8.31
N ALA A 795 0.19 45.29 7.45
CA ALA A 795 1.46 44.59 7.30
C ALA A 795 2.14 44.21 8.65
N GLY A 796 2.46 42.93 8.83
CA GLY A 796 3.35 42.52 9.93
C GLY A 796 3.56 41.03 10.19
N GLU A 797 2.56 40.16 10.01
CA GLU A 797 2.69 38.74 10.37
C GLU A 797 2.08 37.82 9.28
N ALA A 798 2.94 37.12 8.53
CA ALA A 798 2.54 36.17 7.51
C ALA A 798 2.13 34.82 8.13
N PRO A 799 1.07 34.17 7.63
CA PRO A 799 0.55 32.92 8.18
C PRO A 799 1.54 31.75 7.99
N SER A 800 1.75 30.99 9.07
CA SER A 800 2.47 29.71 9.07
C SER A 800 1.63 28.63 8.36
N HIS A 801 1.89 28.41 7.08
CA HIS A 801 1.26 27.35 6.29
C HIS A 801 2.33 26.48 5.61
N TRP A 802 1.96 25.25 5.28
CA TRP A 802 2.81 24.39 4.46
C TRP A 802 3.03 25.05 3.09
N PRO A 803 4.28 25.28 2.63
CA PRO A 803 4.55 26.08 1.43
C PRO A 803 3.89 25.55 0.14
N ASN A 804 3.76 24.22 0.02
CA ASN A 804 3.16 23.57 -1.15
C ASN A 804 1.63 23.37 -1.01
N SER A 805 1.02 23.89 0.07
CA SER A 805 -0.42 23.79 0.30
C SER A 805 -1.21 24.55 -0.76
N GLN A 806 -2.23 23.89 -1.27
CA GLN A 806 -3.17 24.46 -2.24
C GLN A 806 -4.29 25.26 -1.57
N LEU A 807 -4.63 24.92 -0.32
CA LEU A 807 -5.71 25.58 0.43
C LEU A 807 -5.22 26.71 1.35
N LYS A 808 -3.97 26.64 1.82
CA LYS A 808 -3.36 27.58 2.78
C LYS A 808 -4.28 27.87 3.98
N PRO A 809 -4.57 26.85 4.81
CA PRO A 809 -5.53 26.99 5.91
C PRO A 809 -5.02 27.99 6.96
N GLY A 810 -5.85 28.97 7.31
CA GLY A 810 -5.51 30.03 8.27
C GLY A 810 -6.17 29.88 9.65
N ALA A 811 -7.35 29.26 9.71
CA ALA A 811 -8.08 29.00 10.95
C ALA A 811 -9.03 27.82 10.77
N ALA A 812 -9.38 27.13 11.86
CA ALA A 812 -10.32 26.02 11.83
C ALA A 812 -11.28 26.04 13.03
N ILE A 813 -12.52 25.62 12.78
CA ILE A 813 -13.60 25.53 13.76
C ILE A 813 -14.48 24.32 13.46
N SER A 814 -15.05 23.68 14.47
CA SER A 814 -15.91 22.51 14.29
C SER A 814 -17.29 22.71 14.90
N ILE A 815 -18.30 22.09 14.27
CA ILE A 815 -19.56 21.76 14.91
C ILE A 815 -19.42 20.38 15.54
N CYS A 816 -19.61 20.33 16.85
CA CYS A 816 -19.59 19.12 17.64
C CYS A 816 -21.02 18.72 18.02
N GLU A 817 -21.32 17.44 17.85
CA GLU A 817 -22.48 16.78 18.41
C GLU A 817 -22.17 16.36 19.85
N VAL A 818 -23.03 16.72 20.79
CA VAL A 818 -22.85 16.48 22.22
C VAL A 818 -24.07 15.78 22.79
N ILE A 819 -23.87 14.76 23.63
CA ILE A 819 -24.97 14.07 24.32
C ILE A 819 -25.76 15.06 25.19
N ASN A 820 -27.09 15.07 25.05
CA ASN A 820 -27.96 16.01 25.76
C ASN A 820 -28.17 15.60 27.24
N ARG A 821 -27.13 15.77 28.06
CA ARG A 821 -27.15 15.58 29.53
C ARG A 821 -26.55 16.79 30.27
N PRO A 822 -27.14 17.97 30.11
CA PRO A 822 -26.60 19.24 30.62
C PRO A 822 -26.38 19.28 32.13
N ARG A 823 -27.24 18.60 32.89
CA ARG A 823 -27.16 18.56 34.36
C ARG A 823 -25.91 17.87 34.86
N GLU A 824 -25.27 17.07 34.01
CA GLU A 824 -23.99 16.40 34.29
C GLU A 824 -22.79 17.15 33.70
N PHE A 825 -23.00 18.27 33.01
CA PHE A 825 -21.91 19.11 32.54
C PHE A 825 -21.27 19.82 33.74
N VAL A 826 -19.98 20.14 33.61
CA VAL A 826 -19.27 20.91 34.64
C VAL A 826 -19.82 22.34 34.69
N ALA A 827 -20.18 22.89 33.54
CA ALA A 827 -20.92 24.14 33.42
C ALA A 827 -21.86 24.07 32.22
N GLU A 828 -23.07 24.59 32.39
CA GLU A 828 -24.07 24.75 31.33
C GLU A 828 -24.11 26.18 30.79
N LEU A 829 -23.91 27.18 31.67
CA LEU A 829 -23.97 28.60 31.36
C LEU A 829 -22.69 29.32 31.83
N PRO A 830 -22.18 30.30 31.07
CA PRO A 830 -22.65 30.77 29.76
C PRO A 830 -22.22 29.87 28.58
N HIS A 831 -21.32 28.91 28.83
CA HIS A 831 -20.77 27.99 27.83
C HIS A 831 -20.77 26.56 28.37
N TYR A 832 -20.80 25.58 27.47
CA TYR A 832 -20.79 24.17 27.84
C TYR A 832 -19.38 23.72 28.18
N VAL A 833 -19.19 23.16 29.37
CA VAL A 833 -17.95 22.52 29.81
C VAL A 833 -18.21 21.05 30.08
N VAL A 834 -17.70 20.19 29.20
CA VAL A 834 -17.94 18.75 29.24
C VAL A 834 -16.65 18.02 29.59
N ASN A 835 -16.65 17.30 30.71
CA ASN A 835 -15.50 16.52 31.17
C ASN A 835 -15.49 15.06 30.67
N LYS A 836 -16.64 14.55 30.23
CA LYS A 836 -16.79 13.23 29.60
C LYS A 836 -16.54 13.36 28.11
N ILE A 837 -15.35 12.99 27.68
CA ILE A 837 -14.88 13.21 26.31
C ILE A 837 -15.66 12.32 25.32
N GLU A 838 -16.09 11.15 25.77
CA GLU A 838 -16.92 10.18 25.05
C GLU A 838 -18.31 10.73 24.67
N TRP A 839 -18.72 11.87 25.22
CA TRP A 839 -20.00 12.51 24.91
C TRP A 839 -19.90 13.53 23.78
N ILE A 840 -18.73 13.71 23.18
CA ILE A 840 -18.45 14.77 22.21
C ILE A 840 -17.95 14.13 20.93
N GLN A 841 -18.57 14.47 19.80
CA GLN A 841 -18.12 14.04 18.49
C GLN A 841 -18.12 15.18 17.47
N CYS A 842 -17.00 15.35 16.75
CA CYS A 842 -16.92 16.32 15.66
C CYS A 842 -17.73 15.82 14.44
N ARG A 843 -18.59 16.66 13.87
CA ARG A 843 -19.39 16.32 12.66
C ARG A 843 -19.02 17.16 11.45
N TYR A 844 -18.78 18.45 11.64
CA TYR A 844 -18.25 19.31 10.59
C TYR A 844 -16.95 19.97 11.03
N LEU A 845 -16.08 20.22 10.07
CA LEU A 845 -14.89 21.03 10.19
C LEU A 845 -14.96 22.14 9.15
N PHE A 846 -14.89 23.38 9.59
CA PHE A 846 -14.81 24.55 8.73
C PHE A 846 -13.40 25.09 8.81
N VAL A 847 -12.83 25.40 7.64
CA VAL A 847 -11.46 25.87 7.52
C VAL A 847 -11.45 27.16 6.71
N ALA A 848 -10.91 28.22 7.28
CA ALA A 848 -10.65 29.45 6.54
C ALA A 848 -9.46 29.22 5.61
N VAL A 849 -9.66 29.43 4.30
CA VAL A 849 -8.67 29.09 3.26
C VAL A 849 -8.33 30.30 2.39
N ASP A 850 -7.10 30.34 1.89
CA ASP A 850 -6.65 31.26 0.83
C ASP A 850 -6.13 30.45 -0.37
N PRO A 851 -7.04 29.95 -1.21
CA PRO A 851 -6.70 28.93 -2.20
C PRO A 851 -5.87 29.48 -3.36
N THR A 852 -4.96 28.65 -3.87
CA THR A 852 -4.14 28.95 -5.06
C THR A 852 -5.00 29.05 -6.33
N SER A 853 -4.47 29.68 -7.38
CA SER A 853 -5.14 29.74 -8.70
C SER A 853 -5.41 28.35 -9.29
N GLN A 854 -4.55 27.36 -9.01
CA GLN A 854 -4.73 25.98 -9.44
C GLN A 854 -5.91 25.32 -8.70
N ALA A 855 -6.01 25.53 -7.38
CA ALA A 855 -7.14 25.05 -6.60
C ALA A 855 -8.48 25.66 -7.04
N LYS A 856 -8.49 26.96 -7.39
CA LYS A 856 -9.68 27.64 -7.92
C LYS A 856 -10.14 27.09 -9.28
N ARG A 857 -9.23 26.58 -10.12
CA ARG A 857 -9.56 25.96 -11.41
C ARG A 857 -10.19 24.58 -11.26
N GLN A 858 -9.89 23.87 -10.17
CA GLN A 858 -10.41 22.53 -9.87
C GLN A 858 -11.15 22.54 -8.53
N PRO A 859 -12.25 23.30 -8.37
CA PRO A 859 -12.90 23.51 -7.07
C PRO A 859 -13.47 22.21 -6.47
N PHE A 860 -13.79 21.26 -7.34
CA PHE A 860 -14.16 19.88 -7.02
C PHE A 860 -13.28 18.95 -7.85
N PRO A 861 -12.11 18.54 -7.33
CA PRO A 861 -11.21 17.63 -8.04
C PRO A 861 -11.86 16.24 -8.22
N THR A 862 -12.97 15.97 -7.52
CA THR A 862 -13.83 14.79 -7.59
C THR A 862 -15.28 15.23 -7.82
N LYS A 863 -16.12 14.44 -8.52
CA LYS A 863 -17.53 14.81 -8.80
C LYS A 863 -18.34 15.04 -7.51
N LEU A 864 -19.09 16.15 -7.45
CA LEU A 864 -20.07 16.43 -6.39
C LEU A 864 -21.19 15.36 -6.44
N ARG A 865 -21.48 14.68 -5.32
CA ARG A 865 -22.57 13.69 -5.25
C ARG A 865 -23.89 14.36 -4.81
N GLU A 866 -25.00 13.75 -5.20
CA GLU A 866 -26.35 14.25 -4.99
C GLU A 866 -26.65 14.59 -3.52
N ALA A 867 -27.39 15.68 -3.41
CA ALA A 867 -27.74 16.34 -2.18
C ALA A 867 -28.87 15.66 -1.42
N TRP A 868 -28.75 15.61 -0.09
CA TRP A 868 -29.84 15.25 0.79
C TRP A 868 -30.50 16.53 1.33
N ALA A 869 -31.73 16.81 0.90
CA ALA A 869 -32.46 17.99 1.34
C ALA A 869 -33.04 17.78 2.76
N GLY A 870 -32.64 18.61 3.73
CA GLY A 870 -33.25 18.68 5.05
C GLY A 870 -32.29 19.04 6.19
N CYS A 871 -32.83 19.57 7.29
CA CYS A 871 -32.08 19.92 8.50
C CYS A 871 -32.45 19.01 9.68
N VAL A 872 -31.49 18.74 10.56
CA VAL A 872 -31.70 18.06 11.85
C VAL A 872 -32.55 18.97 12.75
N SER A 873 -33.57 18.38 13.38
CA SER A 873 -34.38 19.08 14.39
C SER A 873 -33.55 19.33 15.65
N GLN A 874 -33.44 20.59 16.05
CA GLN A 874 -32.65 21.02 17.22
C GLN A 874 -33.55 21.27 18.42
N CYS A 875 -33.01 21.12 19.63
CA CYS A 875 -33.73 21.48 20.85
C CYS A 875 -33.97 23.01 20.87
N PRO A 876 -35.22 23.49 20.95
CA PRO A 876 -35.53 24.93 20.85
C PRO A 876 -34.87 25.80 21.93
N SER A 877 -34.55 25.20 23.09
CA SER A 877 -33.88 25.91 24.19
C SER A 877 -32.36 26.04 24.00
N ARG A 878 -31.77 25.37 23.02
CA ARG A 878 -30.31 25.20 22.83
C ARG A 878 -29.89 25.17 21.37
N GLU A 879 -30.47 26.07 20.61
CA GLU A 879 -30.18 26.19 19.19
C GLU A 879 -28.75 26.71 18.95
N LEU A 880 -28.15 26.24 17.87
CA LEU A 880 -26.86 26.72 17.40
C LEU A 880 -27.02 28.08 16.72
N LEU A 881 -26.21 29.07 17.11
CA LEU A 881 -26.32 30.47 16.65
C LEU A 881 -25.12 30.88 15.79
N SER A 882 -25.38 31.67 14.75
CA SER A 882 -24.38 32.28 13.88
C SER A 882 -23.70 33.48 14.56
N ALA A 883 -22.70 34.08 13.91
CA ALA A 883 -22.05 35.29 14.40
C ALA A 883 -23.01 36.49 14.55
N GLN A 884 -24.10 36.51 13.77
CA GLN A 884 -25.16 37.53 13.81
C GLN A 884 -26.34 37.12 14.70
N GLY A 885 -26.24 36.03 15.46
CA GLY A 885 -27.29 35.56 16.35
C GLY A 885 -28.49 34.91 15.65
N LYS A 886 -28.36 34.53 14.36
CA LYS A 886 -29.40 33.77 13.65
C LYS A 886 -29.23 32.27 13.90
N GLN A 887 -30.33 31.53 13.93
CA GLN A 887 -30.32 30.07 14.04
C GLN A 887 -29.61 29.44 12.84
N VAL A 888 -28.69 28.52 13.11
CA VAL A 888 -27.93 27.78 12.10
C VAL A 888 -28.62 26.45 11.85
N GLY A 889 -29.09 26.22 10.62
CA GLY A 889 -29.61 24.93 10.18
C GLY A 889 -28.48 23.92 9.98
N ILE A 890 -28.60 22.75 10.61
CA ILE A 890 -27.60 21.67 10.49
C ILE A 890 -28.15 20.64 9.51
N PRO A 891 -27.49 20.39 8.37
CA PRO A 891 -27.95 19.42 7.38
C PRO A 891 -28.08 18.01 7.97
N LEU A 892 -29.04 17.21 7.47
CA LEU A 892 -29.19 15.79 7.84
C LEU A 892 -27.95 14.94 7.50
N SER A 893 -27.12 15.40 6.56
CA SER A 893 -25.85 14.78 6.22
C SER A 893 -24.86 14.75 7.38
N ALA A 894 -25.04 15.59 8.41
CA ALA A 894 -24.25 15.60 9.64
C ALA A 894 -24.39 14.31 10.47
N LEU A 895 -25.52 13.60 10.31
CA LEU A 895 -25.81 12.37 11.05
C LEU A 895 -25.52 11.13 10.20
N PRO A 896 -24.98 10.05 10.79
CA PRO A 896 -24.78 8.79 10.09
C PRO A 896 -26.14 8.17 9.69
N SER A 897 -26.17 7.44 8.57
CA SER A 897 -27.42 6.98 7.94
C SER A 897 -28.30 6.10 8.81
N ASN A 898 -27.70 5.30 9.69
CA ASN A 898 -28.43 4.44 10.65
C ASN A 898 -29.26 5.27 11.65
N ARG A 899 -28.82 6.50 11.95
CA ARG A 899 -29.52 7.44 12.84
C ARG A 899 -30.58 8.27 12.14
N ARG A 900 -30.44 8.50 10.82
CA ARG A 900 -31.43 9.25 10.03
C ARG A 900 -32.82 8.58 10.05
N ARG A 901 -32.85 7.24 10.11
CA ARG A 901 -34.09 6.45 10.16
C ARG A 901 -34.77 6.41 11.54
N LEU A 902 -34.05 6.71 12.62
CA LEU A 902 -34.59 6.66 13.98
C LEU A 902 -35.48 7.87 14.34
N GLY A 903 -35.38 8.97 13.57
CA GLY A 903 -36.07 10.24 13.85
C GLY A 903 -37.38 10.47 13.09
N GLN A 904 -37.87 9.49 12.31
CA GLN A 904 -39.09 9.63 11.50
C GLN A 904 -40.33 8.91 12.09
N SER A 905 -40.22 8.33 13.29
CA SER A 905 -41.38 7.76 14.01
C SER A 905 -41.75 8.66 15.20
N ASP A 906 -42.57 9.69 14.96
CA ASP A 906 -43.77 10.01 15.74
C ASP A 906 -44.28 11.45 15.54
N GLY A 907 -45.51 11.58 15.00
CA GLY A 907 -46.54 12.38 15.64
C GLY A 907 -46.97 13.73 15.05
N THR A 908 -47.72 13.73 13.93
CA THR A 908 -48.94 14.58 13.79
C THR A 908 -49.98 13.87 12.94
N GLY A 909 -51.12 13.55 13.57
CA GLY A 909 -52.33 13.10 12.90
C GLY A 909 -53.12 14.26 12.29
N ASN A 910 -53.86 13.92 11.23
CA ASN A 910 -54.81 14.71 10.44
C ASN A 910 -54.23 15.76 9.47
N HIS A 911 -54.06 15.35 8.22
CA HIS A 911 -54.90 15.87 7.13
C HIS A 911 -55.00 14.83 6.01
N ASP A 912 -56.24 14.52 5.62
CA ASP A 912 -56.60 13.81 4.39
C ASP A 912 -55.86 14.41 3.18
N LEU A 913 -54.85 13.68 2.70
CA LEU A 913 -54.43 13.70 1.31
C LEU A 913 -54.29 12.24 0.91
N GLY A 914 -55.05 11.86 -0.12
CA GLY A 914 -55.11 10.49 -0.63
C GLY A 914 -53.73 9.95 -1.01
N PRO A 915 -53.62 8.66 -1.33
CA PRO A 915 -52.35 8.04 -1.67
C PRO A 915 -51.71 8.82 -2.82
N SER A 916 -50.73 9.68 -2.52
CA SER A 916 -49.84 10.22 -3.53
C SER A 916 -49.15 9.03 -4.18
N PRO A 917 -48.99 9.09 -5.51
CA PRO A 917 -48.79 7.91 -6.32
C PRO A 917 -47.52 7.22 -5.86
N MET A 918 -47.55 5.89 -5.81
CA MET A 918 -46.35 5.10 -6.02
C MET A 918 -45.58 5.83 -7.12
N GLN A 919 -44.39 6.32 -6.81
CA GLN A 919 -43.45 6.67 -7.87
C GLN A 919 -43.43 5.44 -8.73
N GLU A 920 -44.01 5.58 -9.92
CA GLU A 920 -43.77 4.67 -11.03
C GLU A 920 -42.27 4.46 -10.98
N THR A 921 -41.87 3.22 -10.70
CA THR A 921 -40.61 2.72 -11.20
C THR A 921 -40.49 3.30 -12.59
N PRO A 922 -39.46 4.10 -12.92
CA PRO A 922 -39.24 4.39 -14.31
C PRO A 922 -39.29 3.02 -14.99
N ASN A 923 -40.20 2.89 -15.96
CA ASN A 923 -40.06 1.89 -17.00
C ASN A 923 -38.73 2.24 -17.68
N GLU A 924 -37.62 1.93 -17.00
CA GLU A 924 -36.36 1.70 -17.65
C GLU A 924 -36.67 0.48 -18.50
N SER A 925 -36.62 0.70 -19.81
CA SER A 925 -36.43 -0.38 -20.76
C SER A 925 -35.42 -1.35 -20.16
N LEU A 926 -35.70 -2.63 -20.33
CA LEU A 926 -34.66 -3.65 -20.27
C LEU A 926 -33.67 -3.34 -21.39
N ASP A 927 -32.87 -2.28 -21.22
CA ASP A 927 -31.64 -2.10 -21.96
C ASP A 927 -30.76 -3.24 -21.47
N SER A 928 -30.73 -4.29 -22.28
CA SER A 928 -29.80 -5.38 -22.14
C SER A 928 -28.41 -4.79 -21.99
N ASP A 929 -27.85 -4.83 -20.78
CA ASP A 929 -26.44 -4.55 -20.44
C ASP A 929 -25.48 -5.60 -21.11
N HIS A 930 -25.94 -6.29 -22.15
CA HIS A 930 -25.28 -7.36 -22.90
C HIS A 930 -24.40 -6.84 -24.05
N GLY A 931 -24.35 -5.52 -24.28
CA GLY A 931 -23.68 -4.92 -25.44
C GLY A 931 -22.14 -5.06 -25.48
N GLU A 932 -21.49 -5.37 -24.37
CA GLU A 932 -20.01 -5.40 -24.26
C GLU A 932 -19.46 -6.65 -23.55
N THR A 933 -20.23 -7.73 -23.50
CA THR A 933 -19.90 -9.00 -22.83
C THR A 933 -19.61 -10.10 -23.84
N ASP A 934 -18.63 -10.97 -23.59
CA ASP A 934 -18.22 -12.02 -24.54
C ASP A 934 -19.13 -13.26 -24.50
N HIS A 935 -20.43 -13.07 -24.33
CA HIS A 935 -21.43 -14.14 -24.22
C HIS A 935 -21.45 -15.06 -25.46
N GLU A 936 -21.18 -14.50 -26.64
CA GLU A 936 -21.09 -15.24 -27.91
C GLU A 936 -19.94 -16.26 -27.93
N LEU A 937 -18.84 -16.01 -27.21
CA LEU A 937 -17.71 -16.94 -27.12
C LEU A 937 -18.01 -18.15 -26.21
N LEU A 938 -19.08 -18.07 -25.43
CA LEU A 938 -19.51 -19.10 -24.48
C LEU A 938 -20.70 -19.93 -24.98
N ALA A 939 -21.37 -19.54 -26.07
CA ALA A 939 -22.45 -20.33 -26.67
C ALA A 939 -21.89 -21.44 -27.59
N ASP A 940 -22.37 -22.67 -27.43
CA ASP A 940 -22.25 -23.72 -28.46
C ASP A 940 -23.61 -23.84 -29.17
N SER A 941 -23.61 -24.09 -30.48
CA SER A 941 -24.84 -24.20 -31.30
C SER A 941 -25.67 -25.45 -31.00
N ASP A 942 -25.26 -26.32 -30.08
CA ASP A 942 -25.72 -27.72 -30.04
C ASP A 942 -26.25 -28.20 -28.66
N ASP A 943 -26.69 -27.31 -27.75
CA ASP A 943 -27.26 -27.76 -26.46
C ASP A 943 -28.70 -27.25 -26.21
N GLU A 944 -29.66 -28.05 -26.67
CA GLU A 944 -31.11 -27.83 -26.47
C GLU A 944 -31.68 -28.51 -25.19
N VAL A 945 -30.86 -28.91 -24.22
CA VAL A 945 -31.30 -29.87 -23.18
C VAL A 945 -31.43 -29.31 -21.75
N ILE A 946 -31.12 -28.04 -21.48
CA ILE A 946 -31.26 -27.48 -20.12
C ILE A 946 -32.34 -26.38 -20.07
N ARG A 947 -33.61 -26.79 -20.17
CA ARG A 947 -34.75 -25.88 -19.88
C ARG A 947 -35.84 -26.47 -18.97
N ASP A 948 -35.65 -27.67 -18.41
CA ASP A 948 -36.73 -28.38 -17.70
C ASP A 948 -36.53 -28.63 -16.18
N PHE A 949 -35.52 -28.03 -15.52
CA PHE A 949 -35.26 -28.33 -14.08
C PHE A 949 -35.48 -27.20 -13.05
N MET A 950 -35.99 -26.02 -13.43
CA MET A 950 -36.34 -24.94 -12.48
C MET A 950 -37.84 -24.82 -12.20
N ALA A 951 -38.51 -25.95 -11.96
CA ALA A 951 -39.92 -25.96 -11.56
C ALA A 951 -40.22 -26.96 -10.43
N CYS A 952 -39.50 -26.90 -9.30
CA CYS A 952 -39.94 -27.55 -8.06
C CYS A 952 -39.27 -26.97 -6.80
N ALA A 953 -39.74 -25.81 -6.31
CA ALA A 953 -39.62 -25.44 -4.88
C ALA A 953 -40.55 -24.28 -4.52
N SER A 954 -41.86 -24.42 -4.77
CA SER A 954 -42.83 -23.54 -4.12
C SER A 954 -44.17 -24.25 -3.95
N LYS A 955 -44.45 -24.70 -2.72
CA LYS A 955 -45.77 -24.89 -2.09
C LYS A 955 -45.63 -25.80 -0.86
N ARG A 956 -45.70 -25.23 0.34
CA ARG A 956 -46.59 -25.76 1.40
C ARG A 956 -47.18 -24.59 2.19
N ARG A 957 -48.52 -24.59 2.24
CA ARG A 957 -49.39 -23.70 3.00
C ARG A 957 -49.37 -24.06 4.48
N GLY A 958 -49.75 -23.09 5.30
CA GLY A 958 -49.64 -23.10 6.75
C GLY A 958 -50.64 -23.98 7.51
N SER A 959 -50.44 -24.02 8.82
CA SER A 959 -51.53 -24.16 9.77
C SER A 959 -51.17 -23.52 11.12
N THR A 960 -52.11 -22.71 11.57
CA THR A 960 -52.30 -21.99 12.84
C THR A 960 -52.18 -22.87 14.09
N MET A 961 -51.62 -22.33 15.18
CA MET A 961 -52.16 -22.39 16.56
C MET A 961 -51.32 -21.46 17.48
N GLY A 962 -51.97 -20.52 18.18
CA GLY A 962 -51.40 -19.79 19.32
C GLY A 962 -51.80 -20.45 20.66
N PRO A 963 -51.89 -19.69 21.77
CA PRO A 963 -50.82 -19.04 22.54
C PRO A 963 -50.79 -19.56 24.00
N HIS A 964 -50.08 -18.87 24.90
CA HIS A 964 -49.93 -19.05 26.38
C HIS A 964 -48.60 -19.72 26.80
N SER A 965 -47.91 -19.36 27.88
CA SER A 965 -48.11 -18.40 28.98
C SER A 965 -46.90 -18.51 29.93
N LYS A 966 -46.37 -17.38 30.41
CA LYS A 966 -45.74 -17.13 31.76
C LYS A 966 -44.48 -17.97 32.10
N ARG A 967 -43.42 -17.45 32.75
CA ARG A 967 -43.39 -16.61 33.95
C ARG A 967 -41.93 -16.17 34.23
N SER A 968 -41.82 -15.09 34.97
CA SER A 968 -40.63 -14.39 35.48
C SER A 968 -39.73 -15.17 36.45
N SER A 969 -38.45 -14.77 36.53
CA SER A 969 -37.70 -14.47 37.78
C SER A 969 -36.34 -13.83 37.42
N LYS A 970 -36.13 -12.51 37.49
CA LYS A 970 -35.58 -11.75 38.64
C LYS A 970 -34.75 -12.57 39.64
N LEU A 971 -33.46 -12.23 39.76
CA LEU A 971 -32.59 -12.08 40.96
C LEU A 971 -31.16 -11.79 40.43
N THR A 972 -30.67 -10.54 40.34
CA THR A 972 -30.06 -9.65 41.37
C THR A 972 -28.65 -10.01 41.85
N SER A 973 -27.87 -8.92 41.97
CA SER A 973 -26.61 -8.70 42.72
C SER A 973 -25.33 -9.18 42.00
N ALA A 974 -24.48 -8.30 41.47
CA ALA A 974 -23.67 -7.27 42.13
C ALA A 974 -22.58 -7.86 43.05
N ALA A 975 -21.32 -7.70 42.62
CA ALA A 975 -20.15 -7.28 43.41
C ALA A 975 -18.87 -7.97 42.91
N HIS A 976 -18.00 -7.23 42.21
CA HIS A 976 -16.68 -6.83 42.73
C HIS A 976 -15.93 -5.99 41.68
N SER A 977 -16.13 -4.68 41.75
CA SER A 977 -15.08 -3.73 41.41
C SER A 977 -14.17 -3.56 42.63
N ARG A 978 -12.85 -3.62 42.41
CA ARG A 978 -11.72 -3.03 43.16
C ARG A 978 -10.46 -3.69 42.59
N LYS A 979 -9.34 -3.05 42.26
CA LYS A 979 -8.81 -1.67 42.37
C LYS A 979 -7.41 -1.77 41.74
N VAL A 980 -7.03 -0.91 40.78
CA VAL A 980 -5.64 -0.44 40.58
C VAL A 980 -5.74 0.93 39.88
N SER A 981 -5.90 2.03 40.61
CA SER A 981 -4.86 3.01 41.01
C SER A 981 -3.88 3.45 39.91
N LYS A 982 -3.99 4.73 39.55
CA LYS A 982 -2.96 5.55 38.89
C LYS A 982 -1.60 5.39 39.59
N GLN A 983 -0.53 5.24 38.83
CA GLN A 983 0.62 6.16 38.88
C GLN A 983 1.59 5.90 37.72
N SER A 984 1.90 6.99 37.02
CA SER A 984 3.05 7.16 36.15
C SER A 984 4.30 7.21 37.03
N SER A 985 5.24 6.30 36.80
CA SER A 985 6.62 6.43 37.25
C SER A 985 7.52 5.83 36.18
N THR A 986 8.45 6.64 35.68
CA THR A 986 9.58 6.24 34.86
C THR A 986 10.31 5.06 35.51
N ILE A 987 10.11 3.84 34.99
CA ILE A 987 10.82 2.65 35.48
C ILE A 987 12.23 2.68 34.92
N ARG A 988 13.22 2.78 35.81
CA ARG A 988 14.63 2.46 35.52
C ARG A 988 14.77 0.95 35.47
N PHE A 989 15.09 0.39 34.32
CA PHE A 989 15.29 -1.05 34.12
C PHE A 989 16.73 -1.43 34.44
N LYS A 990 16.94 -2.50 35.23
CA LYS A 990 18.26 -3.08 35.49
C LYS A 990 18.16 -4.56 35.14
N THR A 991 18.90 -5.01 34.13
CA THR A 991 18.99 -6.42 33.72
C THR A 991 20.32 -6.99 34.21
N ASP A 992 20.35 -8.28 34.53
CA ASP A 992 21.56 -8.97 35.00
C ASP A 992 22.39 -9.58 33.85
N PHE A 993 22.07 -9.23 32.60
CA PHE A 993 22.80 -9.71 31.43
C PHE A 993 24.18 -9.05 31.32
N VAL A 994 25.20 -9.86 31.09
CA VAL A 994 26.59 -9.41 30.90
C VAL A 994 27.02 -9.80 29.49
N PRO A 995 27.29 -8.82 28.59
CA PRO A 995 27.82 -9.09 27.25
C PRO A 995 29.08 -9.97 27.29
N GLY A 996 29.17 -10.95 26.40
CA GLY A 996 30.33 -11.86 26.29
C GLY A 996 30.45 -12.89 27.42
N SER A 997 29.42 -13.07 28.25
CA SER A 997 29.42 -14.09 29.32
C SER A 997 29.06 -15.51 28.84
N LEU A 998 28.59 -15.65 27.60
CA LEU A 998 28.20 -16.92 27.00
C LEU A 998 29.43 -17.78 26.66
N ASP A 999 29.45 -19.02 27.14
CA ASP A 999 30.47 -20.00 26.76
C ASP A 999 30.22 -20.52 25.33
N LEU A 1000 30.87 -19.88 24.35
CA LEU A 1000 30.80 -20.25 22.94
C LEU A 1000 31.39 -21.64 22.64
N GLN A 1001 32.27 -22.19 23.49
CA GLN A 1001 32.79 -23.55 23.31
C GLN A 1001 31.72 -24.61 23.58
N SER A 1002 30.68 -24.26 24.35
CA SER A 1002 29.52 -25.13 24.60
C SER A 1002 28.54 -25.22 23.43
N LEU A 1003 28.75 -24.44 22.36
CA LEU A 1003 27.85 -24.32 21.21
C LEU A 1003 28.42 -25.04 19.97
N PRO A 1004 27.57 -25.51 19.04
CA PRO A 1004 28.04 -26.16 17.83
C PRO A 1004 28.82 -25.17 16.95
N LYS A 1005 30.12 -25.39 16.74
CA LYS A 1005 30.93 -24.65 15.77
C LYS A 1005 30.89 -25.35 14.41
N LEU A 1006 30.66 -24.59 13.34
CA LEU A 1006 30.71 -25.10 11.97
C LEU A 1006 31.92 -24.55 11.22
N PRO A 1007 32.66 -25.40 10.48
CA PRO A 1007 33.68 -24.90 9.57
C PRO A 1007 33.05 -24.07 8.46
N GLU A 1008 33.84 -23.19 7.84
CA GLU A 1008 33.39 -22.43 6.68
C GLU A 1008 32.92 -23.37 5.56
N PRO A 1009 31.79 -23.10 4.90
CA PRO A 1009 31.29 -23.95 3.82
C PRO A 1009 32.29 -24.02 2.66
N SER A 1010 32.46 -25.20 2.05
CA SER A 1010 33.37 -25.38 0.90
C SER A 1010 33.03 -24.51 -0.31
N TRP A 1011 31.76 -24.09 -0.43
CA TRP A 1011 31.28 -23.18 -1.47
C TRP A 1011 31.49 -21.70 -1.12
N ALA A 1012 31.94 -21.35 0.08
CA ALA A 1012 32.09 -19.95 0.53
C ALA A 1012 32.90 -19.09 -0.46
N ALA A 1013 33.94 -19.67 -1.07
CA ALA A 1013 34.76 -19.01 -2.09
C ALA A 1013 34.06 -18.79 -3.45
N THR A 1014 32.97 -19.51 -3.72
CA THR A 1014 32.24 -19.50 -4.99
C THR A 1014 31.01 -18.58 -5.00
N SER A 1015 30.62 -18.00 -3.87
CA SER A 1015 29.52 -17.01 -3.78
C SER A 1015 30.00 -15.63 -3.31
N PRO A 1016 30.51 -14.78 -4.24
CA PRO A 1016 30.99 -13.44 -3.89
C PRO A 1016 29.87 -12.49 -3.44
N VAL A 1017 28.63 -12.71 -3.89
CA VAL A 1017 27.47 -11.88 -3.54
C VAL A 1017 27.06 -12.08 -2.08
N ALA A 1018 27.02 -13.34 -1.61
CA ALA A 1018 26.72 -13.66 -0.22
C ALA A 1018 27.79 -13.12 0.72
N LEU A 1019 29.07 -13.33 0.38
CA LEU A 1019 30.20 -12.84 1.17
C LEU A 1019 30.17 -11.30 1.31
N LYS A 1020 29.92 -10.57 0.22
CA LYS A 1020 29.82 -9.10 0.25
C LYS A 1020 28.63 -8.62 1.09
N SER A 1021 27.50 -9.31 0.98
CA SER A 1021 26.26 -8.95 1.70
C SER A 1021 26.37 -9.21 3.20
N LEU A 1022 26.99 -10.33 3.59
CA LEU A 1022 27.24 -10.68 5.00
C LEU A 1022 28.26 -9.76 5.65
N ASN A 1023 29.37 -9.44 4.96
CA ASN A 1023 30.34 -8.47 5.47
C ASN A 1023 29.72 -7.08 5.68
N ARG A 1024 28.80 -6.66 4.80
CA ARG A 1024 28.02 -5.44 4.99
C ARG A 1024 27.13 -5.53 6.23
N ALA A 1025 26.41 -6.64 6.41
CA ALA A 1025 25.52 -6.84 7.56
C ALA A 1025 26.29 -6.92 8.89
N ILE A 1026 27.45 -7.58 8.93
CA ILE A 1026 28.34 -7.59 10.10
C ILE A 1026 28.77 -6.18 10.45
N LYS A 1027 29.25 -5.41 9.47
CA LYS A 1027 29.68 -4.02 9.70
C LYS A 1027 28.54 -3.17 10.25
N GLU A 1028 27.35 -3.28 9.66
CA GLU A 1028 26.15 -2.56 10.09
C GLU A 1028 25.76 -2.90 11.54
N LEU A 1029 25.65 -4.18 11.87
CA LEU A 1029 25.28 -4.62 13.23
C LEU A 1029 26.36 -4.31 14.26
N HIS A 1030 27.65 -4.45 13.92
CA HIS A 1030 28.74 -4.07 14.80
C HIS A 1030 28.72 -2.57 15.09
N GLU A 1031 28.47 -1.73 14.09
CA GLU A 1031 28.31 -0.29 14.27
C GLU A 1031 27.11 0.07 15.16
N ILE A 1032 25.97 -0.62 15.02
CA ILE A 1032 24.79 -0.43 15.88
C ILE A 1032 25.13 -0.83 17.32
N GLN A 1033 25.67 -2.04 17.52
CA GLN A 1033 26.05 -2.56 18.84
C GLN A 1033 27.11 -1.71 19.54
N SER A 1034 27.98 -1.02 18.80
CA SER A 1034 29.00 -0.13 19.37
C SER A 1034 28.47 1.25 19.78
N LYS A 1035 27.35 1.70 19.18
CA LYS A 1035 26.79 3.04 19.39
C LYS A 1035 25.65 3.05 20.40
N GLU A 1036 24.89 1.97 20.46
CA GLU A 1036 23.74 1.82 21.34
C GLU A 1036 24.10 1.08 22.60
N ASP A 1037 23.28 1.28 23.64
CA ASP A 1037 23.48 0.49 24.84
C ASP A 1037 22.91 -0.93 24.68
N PRO A 1038 23.65 -1.98 25.10
CA PRO A 1038 23.12 -3.33 25.22
C PRO A 1038 21.70 -3.41 25.83
N TRP A 1039 21.37 -2.63 26.87
CA TRP A 1039 20.04 -2.71 27.49
C TRP A 1039 18.91 -2.27 26.56
N SER A 1040 19.13 -1.25 25.72
CA SER A 1040 18.13 -0.76 24.76
C SER A 1040 18.07 -1.64 23.53
N LEU A 1041 19.21 -2.17 23.10
CA LEU A 1041 19.33 -2.99 21.91
C LEU A 1041 18.63 -4.34 22.08
N GLY A 1042 18.82 -4.96 23.24
CA GLY A 1042 18.23 -6.26 23.64
C GLY A 1042 18.55 -7.42 22.71
N TRP A 1043 19.63 -7.29 21.95
CA TRP A 1043 20.34 -8.38 21.30
C TRP A 1043 21.85 -8.11 21.39
N TYR A 1044 22.65 -9.17 21.40
CA TYR A 1044 24.10 -9.10 21.45
C TYR A 1044 24.74 -10.17 20.55
N ILE A 1045 25.80 -9.81 19.84
CA ILE A 1045 26.61 -10.69 18.99
C ILE A 1045 28.09 -10.47 19.33
N ASP A 1046 28.80 -11.54 19.63
CA ASP A 1046 30.26 -11.51 19.81
C ASP A 1046 30.95 -11.60 18.45
N PHE A 1047 31.15 -10.44 17.80
CA PHE A 1047 31.82 -10.36 16.50
C PHE A 1047 33.31 -10.69 16.55
N ASP A 1048 33.97 -10.55 17.71
CA ASP A 1048 35.41 -10.83 17.87
C ASP A 1048 35.68 -12.35 17.83
N SER A 1049 34.69 -13.15 18.24
CA SER A 1049 34.72 -14.61 18.22
C SER A 1049 34.22 -15.26 16.92
N LEU A 1050 33.83 -14.45 15.93
CA LEU A 1050 33.19 -14.93 14.70
C LEU A 1050 34.20 -15.53 13.71
N GLU A 1051 34.44 -16.85 13.82
CA GLU A 1051 35.34 -17.59 12.92
C GLU A 1051 34.73 -17.86 11.53
N ASN A 1052 33.40 -18.01 11.43
CA ASN A 1052 32.69 -18.35 10.19
C ASN A 1052 31.61 -17.31 9.87
N ILE A 1053 31.81 -16.56 8.78
CA ILE A 1053 30.91 -15.46 8.35
C ILE A 1053 29.50 -15.97 7.97
N PHE A 1054 29.33 -17.27 7.68
CA PHE A 1054 28.03 -17.85 7.31
C PHE A 1054 27.27 -18.49 8.49
N HIS A 1055 27.81 -18.40 9.71
CA HIS A 1055 27.25 -19.02 10.90
C HIS A 1055 27.38 -18.10 12.11
N TRP A 1056 26.27 -17.53 12.58
CA TRP A 1056 26.30 -16.55 13.68
C TRP A 1056 25.54 -17.06 14.91
N ILE A 1057 26.06 -16.71 16.08
CA ILE A 1057 25.40 -16.89 17.37
C ILE A 1057 24.93 -15.54 17.87
N VAL A 1058 23.65 -15.44 18.24
CA VAL A 1058 23.03 -14.20 18.69
C VAL A 1058 22.32 -14.41 20.01
N GLU A 1059 22.53 -13.52 20.98
CA GLU A 1059 21.85 -13.54 22.28
C GLU A 1059 20.74 -12.50 22.33
N LEU A 1060 19.48 -12.90 22.44
CA LEU A 1060 18.38 -11.98 22.73
C LEU A 1060 18.21 -11.83 24.24
N HIS A 1061 18.15 -10.60 24.73
CA HIS A 1061 18.09 -10.32 26.18
C HIS A 1061 17.26 -9.05 26.46
N SER A 1062 17.20 -8.64 27.73
CA SER A 1062 16.48 -7.44 28.17
C SER A 1062 14.98 -7.44 27.81
N PHE A 1063 14.27 -8.50 28.20
CA PHE A 1063 12.80 -8.57 28.13
C PHE A 1063 12.16 -7.85 29.33
N GLU A 1064 10.98 -7.28 29.14
CA GLU A 1064 10.23 -6.60 30.21
C GLU A 1064 9.78 -7.60 31.29
N LEU A 1065 10.02 -7.30 32.58
CA LEU A 1065 9.73 -8.19 33.71
C LEU A 1065 8.23 -8.55 33.86
N GLU A 1066 7.34 -7.76 33.26
CA GLU A 1066 5.90 -8.05 33.24
C GLU A 1066 5.56 -9.23 32.31
N LEU A 1067 6.44 -9.56 31.36
CA LEU A 1067 6.23 -10.65 30.42
C LEU A 1067 6.38 -12.02 31.11
N PRO A 1068 5.50 -12.99 30.83
CA PRO A 1068 5.63 -14.35 31.33
C PRO A 1068 6.97 -15.00 30.96
N LEU A 1069 7.52 -14.68 29.79
CA LEU A 1069 8.83 -15.13 29.34
C LEU A 1069 9.95 -14.63 30.24
N ALA A 1070 9.94 -13.34 30.61
CA ALA A 1070 10.96 -12.74 31.47
C ALA A 1070 10.94 -13.35 32.88
N GLN A 1071 9.74 -13.60 33.42
CA GLN A 1071 9.56 -14.28 34.71
C GLN A 1071 10.04 -15.73 34.65
N ASP A 1072 9.75 -16.45 33.57
CA ASP A 1072 10.26 -17.80 33.37
C ASP A 1072 11.80 -17.80 33.21
N MET A 1073 12.39 -16.81 32.54
CA MET A 1073 13.84 -16.64 32.40
C MET A 1073 14.52 -16.41 33.75
N GLU A 1074 13.96 -15.53 34.59
CA GLU A 1074 14.44 -15.27 35.96
C GLU A 1074 14.33 -16.52 36.84
N GLN A 1075 13.19 -17.22 36.81
CA GLN A 1075 12.99 -18.49 37.54
C GLN A 1075 13.97 -19.58 37.10
N ASN A 1076 14.36 -19.59 35.83
CA ASN A 1076 15.31 -20.53 35.26
C ASN A 1076 16.76 -20.01 35.27
N GLY A 1077 17.06 -18.87 35.92
CA GLY A 1077 18.42 -18.33 35.98
C GLY A 1077 19.08 -18.13 34.60
N CYS A 1078 18.27 -17.81 33.59
CA CYS A 1078 18.69 -17.64 32.20
C CYS A 1078 18.61 -16.16 31.84
N THR A 1079 19.73 -15.55 31.44
CA THR A 1079 19.82 -14.11 31.18
C THR A 1079 19.57 -13.73 29.71
N SER A 1080 19.71 -14.69 28.79
CA SER A 1080 19.54 -14.51 27.35
C SER A 1080 18.97 -15.75 26.65
N ILE A 1081 18.32 -15.55 25.51
CA ILE A 1081 17.91 -16.60 24.58
C ILE A 1081 18.94 -16.66 23.46
N VAL A 1082 19.60 -17.80 23.32
CA VAL A 1082 20.66 -18.01 22.33
C VAL A 1082 20.06 -18.52 21.04
N LEU A 1083 20.26 -17.77 19.96
CA LEU A 1083 19.86 -18.06 18.59
C LEU A 1083 21.07 -18.46 17.74
N GLU A 1084 20.81 -19.27 16.72
CA GLU A 1084 21.73 -19.62 15.65
C GLU A 1084 21.18 -19.11 14.31
N PHE A 1085 22.02 -18.41 13.55
CA PHE A 1085 21.76 -17.98 12.18
C PHE A 1085 22.69 -18.74 11.24
N ARG A 1086 22.13 -19.30 10.16
CA ARG A 1086 22.89 -19.96 9.09
C ARG A 1086 22.51 -19.36 7.75
N PHE A 1087 23.52 -18.99 6.97
CA PHE A 1087 23.35 -18.33 5.67
C PHE A 1087 23.75 -19.29 4.54
N SER A 1088 22.95 -19.34 3.47
CA SER A 1088 23.28 -20.16 2.29
C SER A 1088 24.07 -19.37 1.24
N SER A 1089 24.52 -20.07 0.20
CA SER A 1089 25.25 -19.47 -0.93
C SER A 1089 24.44 -18.44 -1.70
N ASN A 1090 23.11 -18.50 -1.62
CA ASN A 1090 22.21 -17.59 -2.31
C ASN A 1090 21.80 -16.36 -1.49
N PHE A 1091 22.29 -16.21 -0.25
CA PHE A 1091 22.06 -15.00 0.53
C PHE A 1091 22.62 -13.77 -0.23
N PRO A 1092 21.92 -12.63 -0.32
CA PRO A 1092 20.69 -12.24 0.38
C PRO A 1092 19.39 -12.58 -0.36
N PHE A 1093 19.42 -13.28 -1.50
CA PHE A 1093 18.21 -13.65 -2.24
C PHE A 1093 17.40 -14.74 -1.54
N SER A 1094 18.08 -15.62 -0.80
CA SER A 1094 17.46 -16.58 0.12
C SER A 1094 17.52 -16.07 1.58
N PRO A 1095 16.52 -16.42 2.42
CA PRO A 1095 16.53 -16.06 3.83
C PRO A 1095 17.62 -16.80 4.62
N PRO A 1096 18.07 -16.24 5.76
CA PRO A 1096 18.81 -17.02 6.73
C PRO A 1096 17.91 -18.06 7.39
N PHE A 1097 18.46 -19.22 7.69
CA PHE A 1097 17.81 -20.18 8.58
C PHE A 1097 18.12 -19.80 10.03
N VAL A 1098 17.07 -19.60 10.83
CA VAL A 1098 17.19 -19.13 12.22
C VAL A 1098 16.51 -20.10 13.18
N ARG A 1099 17.21 -20.43 14.27
CA ARG A 1099 16.66 -21.27 15.35
C ARG A 1099 17.15 -20.84 16.73
N VAL A 1100 16.38 -21.16 17.75
CA VAL A 1100 16.77 -21.16 19.15
C VAL A 1100 17.66 -22.38 19.43
N ILE A 1101 18.77 -22.17 20.13
CA ILE A 1101 19.59 -23.24 20.71
C ILE A 1101 19.12 -23.54 22.14
N ARG A 1102 19.04 -22.50 22.97
CA ARG A 1102 18.62 -22.58 24.37
C ARG A 1102 18.09 -21.21 24.84
N PRO A 1103 17.21 -21.15 25.86
CA PRO A 1103 16.53 -22.27 26.54
C PRO A 1103 15.45 -22.92 25.66
N ARG A 1104 14.95 -24.10 26.07
CA ARG A 1104 13.81 -24.73 25.38
C ARG A 1104 12.50 -24.01 25.70
N PHE A 1105 11.71 -23.77 24.66
CA PHE A 1105 10.39 -23.17 24.76
C PHE A 1105 9.32 -24.24 24.94
N LEU A 1106 8.27 -23.88 25.67
CA LEU A 1106 7.07 -24.69 25.76
C LEU A 1106 6.43 -24.76 24.37
N PRO A 1107 6.22 -25.95 23.78
CA PRO A 1107 5.62 -26.06 22.46
C PRO A 1107 4.22 -25.45 22.42
N PHE A 1108 3.82 -24.93 21.27
CA PHE A 1108 2.52 -24.29 21.08
C PHE A 1108 1.33 -25.19 21.41
N ALA A 1109 1.39 -26.48 21.05
CA ALA A 1109 0.39 -27.49 21.43
C ALA A 1109 0.17 -27.61 22.95
N LYS A 1110 1.09 -27.14 23.78
CA LYS A 1110 1.01 -27.13 25.26
C LYS A 1110 0.73 -25.73 25.83
N GLY A 1111 0.33 -24.77 25.00
CA GLY A 1111 0.00 -23.40 25.41
C GLY A 1111 1.20 -22.45 25.49
N GLY A 1112 2.32 -22.78 24.84
CA GLY A 1112 3.41 -21.81 24.64
C GLY A 1112 3.23 -21.01 23.35
N GLY A 1113 3.87 -19.84 23.25
CA GLY A 1113 3.88 -19.02 22.04
C GLY A 1113 5.27 -18.55 21.67
N GLY A 1114 5.35 -17.38 21.03
CA GLY A 1114 6.63 -16.79 20.64
C GLY A 1114 7.15 -17.18 19.26
N HIS A 1115 6.34 -17.86 18.43
CA HIS A 1115 6.71 -18.36 17.10
C HIS A 1115 7.91 -19.32 17.10
N VAL A 1116 8.24 -19.93 18.23
CA VAL A 1116 9.28 -20.96 18.34
C VAL A 1116 8.65 -22.34 18.15
N THR A 1117 9.09 -23.08 17.14
CA THR A 1117 8.61 -24.45 16.90
C THR A 1117 9.08 -25.42 17.98
N ALA A 1118 8.46 -26.60 18.05
CA ALA A 1118 8.85 -27.65 18.99
C ALA A 1118 10.32 -28.12 18.84
N GLY A 1119 10.94 -27.91 17.68
CA GLY A 1119 12.36 -28.21 17.41
C GLY A 1119 13.29 -27.00 17.56
N GLY A 1120 12.78 -25.84 17.98
CA GLY A 1120 13.56 -24.63 18.18
C GLY A 1120 13.70 -23.74 16.95
N ALA A 1121 13.28 -24.15 15.75
CA ALA A 1121 13.25 -23.25 14.59
C ALA A 1121 12.23 -22.12 14.77
N ILE A 1122 12.50 -20.95 14.19
CA ILE A 1122 11.55 -19.84 14.20
C ILE A 1122 10.53 -20.01 13.06
N CYS A 1123 9.25 -20.04 13.42
CA CYS A 1123 8.13 -20.21 12.52
C CYS A 1123 7.62 -18.85 12.02
N SER A 1124 8.28 -18.28 11.01
CA SER A 1124 7.90 -16.99 10.42
C SER A 1124 8.00 -17.04 8.90
N GLU A 1125 6.96 -16.58 8.20
CA GLU A 1125 6.93 -16.51 6.73
C GLU A 1125 8.09 -15.68 6.17
N MET A 1126 8.50 -14.63 6.89
CA MET A 1126 9.66 -13.81 6.53
C MET A 1126 10.93 -14.66 6.35
N LEU A 1127 11.09 -15.73 7.11
CA LEU A 1127 12.27 -16.60 7.05
C LEU A 1127 12.07 -17.76 6.06
N THR A 1128 11.22 -17.58 5.06
CA THR A 1128 10.94 -18.53 3.98
C THR A 1128 11.00 -17.84 2.63
N ASN A 1129 11.15 -18.60 1.53
CA ASN A 1129 11.20 -18.02 0.18
C ASN A 1129 9.86 -17.39 -0.24
N SER A 1130 8.76 -17.64 0.49
CA SER A 1130 7.46 -17.01 0.26
C SER A 1130 7.38 -15.57 0.75
N GLY A 1131 8.01 -15.24 1.88
CA GLY A 1131 7.92 -13.90 2.50
C GLY A 1131 9.25 -13.17 2.65
N TRP A 1132 10.37 -13.82 2.32
CA TRP A 1132 11.69 -13.20 2.39
C TRP A 1132 11.88 -12.16 1.30
N SER A 1133 12.51 -11.04 1.67
CA SER A 1133 12.97 -10.02 0.74
C SER A 1133 14.45 -9.79 0.96
N ALA A 1134 15.24 -9.75 -0.12
CA ALA A 1134 16.67 -9.43 -0.06
C ALA A 1134 16.97 -8.02 0.46
N ALA A 1135 15.94 -7.15 0.54
CA ALA A 1135 16.03 -5.82 1.15
C ALA A 1135 15.93 -5.84 2.69
N MET A 1136 15.64 -6.99 3.30
CA MET A 1136 15.56 -7.15 4.76
C MET A 1136 16.95 -7.08 5.38
N THR A 1137 17.14 -6.23 6.39
CA THR A 1137 18.38 -6.21 7.18
C THR A 1137 18.31 -7.25 8.31
N ILE A 1138 19.45 -7.78 8.74
CA ILE A 1138 19.49 -8.77 9.83
C ILE A 1138 19.04 -8.16 11.15
N GLU A 1139 19.24 -6.86 11.36
CA GLU A 1139 18.68 -6.12 12.50
C GLU A 1139 17.15 -6.22 12.56
N LYS A 1140 16.47 -6.00 11.42
CA LYS A 1140 15.01 -6.14 11.33
C LYS A 1140 14.56 -7.57 11.60
N VAL A 1141 15.34 -8.55 11.14
CA VAL A 1141 15.08 -9.97 11.46
C VAL A 1141 15.15 -10.21 12.96
N LEU A 1142 16.18 -9.71 13.64
CA LEU A 1142 16.32 -9.83 15.10
C LEU A 1142 15.19 -9.13 15.85
N LEU A 1143 14.82 -7.92 15.43
CA LEU A 1143 13.71 -7.18 16.02
C LEU A 1143 12.38 -7.92 15.87
N GLN A 1144 12.11 -8.48 14.68
CA GLN A 1144 10.88 -9.23 14.43
C GLN A 1144 10.81 -10.52 15.25
N ILE A 1145 11.93 -11.24 15.39
CA ILE A 1145 12.00 -12.43 16.27
C ILE A 1145 11.72 -12.02 17.72
N ARG A 1146 12.34 -10.92 18.18
CA ARG A 1146 12.11 -10.39 19.53
C ARG A 1146 10.65 -9.99 19.76
N LEU A 1147 10.02 -9.30 18.81
CA LEU A 1147 8.60 -8.93 18.88
C LEU A 1147 7.70 -10.17 18.94
N GLY A 1148 7.99 -11.20 18.14
CA GLY A 1148 7.28 -12.47 18.21
C GLY A 1148 7.36 -13.09 19.61
N LEU A 1149 8.54 -13.09 20.24
CA LEU A 1149 8.74 -13.59 21.60
C LEU A 1149 8.02 -12.78 22.70
N THR A 1150 7.62 -11.53 22.41
CA THR A 1150 6.88 -10.68 23.36
C THR A 1150 5.35 -10.78 23.21
N GLU A 1151 4.84 -11.51 22.22
CA GLU A 1151 3.41 -11.69 22.02
C GLU A 1151 2.76 -12.40 23.23
N LEU A 1152 1.53 -11.99 23.59
CA LEU A 1152 0.84 -12.46 24.79
C LEU A 1152 -0.22 -13.54 24.52
N ASP A 1153 -0.52 -13.85 23.27
CA ASP A 1153 -1.61 -14.78 22.90
C ASP A 1153 -1.20 -15.77 21.78
N PRO A 1154 -0.83 -17.02 22.13
CA PRO A 1154 -0.40 -17.45 23.45
C PRO A 1154 0.97 -16.82 23.81
N PRO A 1155 1.28 -16.62 25.11
CA PRO A 1155 2.54 -16.00 25.50
C PRO A 1155 3.72 -16.95 25.30
N ALA A 1156 4.89 -16.42 24.94
CA ALA A 1156 6.12 -17.22 24.94
C ALA A 1156 6.44 -17.70 26.37
N ARG A 1157 6.62 -19.01 26.54
CA ARG A 1157 6.88 -19.66 27.85
C ARG A 1157 8.08 -20.60 27.74
N LEU A 1158 8.84 -20.74 28.81
CA LEU A 1158 9.92 -21.73 28.86
C LEU A 1158 9.39 -23.09 29.33
N ASP A 1159 9.94 -24.18 28.80
CA ASP A 1159 9.57 -25.52 29.23
C ASP A 1159 10.14 -25.79 30.64
N LYS A 1160 9.24 -25.97 31.61
CA LYS A 1160 9.55 -26.16 33.04
C LYS A 1160 10.01 -27.58 33.37
N THR A 1161 9.98 -28.51 32.42
CA THR A 1161 10.17 -29.94 32.71
C THR A 1161 11.60 -30.36 33.02
N ASN A 1162 12.61 -29.47 32.95
CA ASN A 1162 13.97 -29.75 33.45
C ASN A 1162 14.67 -28.47 33.91
N GLY A 1163 14.81 -28.29 35.23
CA GLY A 1163 15.60 -27.20 35.81
C GLY A 1163 17.06 -27.21 35.31
N THR A 1164 17.41 -26.21 34.51
CA THR A 1164 18.63 -25.36 34.51
C THR A 1164 20.04 -25.96 34.65
N LYS A 1165 20.22 -27.28 34.78
CA LYS A 1165 21.54 -27.93 34.66
C LYS A 1165 21.57 -29.13 33.71
N LYS A 1166 20.42 -29.57 33.19
CA LYS A 1166 20.29 -30.70 32.25
C LYS A 1166 19.16 -30.57 31.21
N ALA A 1167 18.69 -29.35 30.92
CA ALA A 1167 17.84 -29.16 29.75
C ALA A 1167 18.73 -29.27 28.50
N ARG A 1168 18.50 -30.29 27.67
CA ARG A 1168 19.25 -30.51 26.42
C ARG A 1168 18.95 -29.37 25.45
N ASP A 1169 19.96 -28.78 24.83
CA ASP A 1169 19.78 -27.80 23.75
C ASP A 1169 18.90 -28.33 22.62
N TYR A 1170 18.31 -27.42 21.86
CA TYR A 1170 17.74 -27.79 20.56
C TYR A 1170 18.84 -28.25 19.59
N GLY A 1171 18.65 -29.42 19.01
CA GLY A 1171 19.48 -29.95 17.93
C GLY A 1171 19.09 -29.35 16.58
N ILE A 1172 20.05 -29.29 15.65
CA ILE A 1172 19.82 -28.77 14.30
C ILE A 1172 18.83 -29.64 13.51
N GLY A 1173 18.93 -30.98 13.62
CA GLY A 1173 18.05 -31.90 12.89
C GLY A 1173 16.59 -31.73 13.30
N GLU A 1174 16.30 -31.65 14.60
CA GLU A 1174 14.92 -31.41 15.07
C GLU A 1174 14.40 -30.03 14.66
N ALA A 1175 15.28 -29.01 14.59
CA ALA A 1175 14.92 -27.69 14.11
C ALA A 1175 14.58 -27.69 12.62
N ILE A 1176 15.38 -28.34 11.78
CA ILE A 1176 15.12 -28.46 10.33
C ILE A 1176 13.84 -29.24 10.08
N ASP A 1177 13.64 -30.37 10.75
CA ASP A 1177 12.42 -31.18 10.62
C ASP A 1177 11.19 -30.40 11.08
N ALA A 1178 11.31 -29.60 12.15
CA ALA A 1178 10.22 -28.73 12.62
C ALA A 1178 9.96 -27.56 11.65
N TYR A 1179 11.01 -26.96 11.08
CA TYR A 1179 10.90 -25.90 10.09
C TYR A 1179 10.24 -26.40 8.80
N GLN A 1180 10.63 -27.57 8.29
CA GLN A 1180 10.02 -28.17 7.11
C GLN A 1180 8.55 -28.53 7.35
N ARG A 1181 8.21 -29.09 8.52
CA ARG A 1181 6.81 -29.36 8.89
C ARG A 1181 6.00 -28.09 9.01
N ALA A 1182 6.54 -27.06 9.65
CA ALA A 1182 5.90 -25.76 9.74
C ALA A 1182 5.67 -25.19 8.34
N ALA A 1183 6.72 -25.02 7.53
CA ALA A 1183 6.61 -24.51 6.16
C ALA A 1183 5.60 -25.30 5.32
N LYS A 1184 5.56 -26.63 5.44
CA LYS A 1184 4.55 -27.46 4.77
C LYS A 1184 3.14 -27.18 5.27
N ALA A 1185 2.92 -27.05 6.58
CA ALA A 1185 1.62 -26.75 7.16
C ALA A 1185 1.09 -25.37 6.72
N HIS A 1186 1.97 -24.38 6.58
CA HIS A 1186 1.65 -23.04 6.06
C HIS A 1186 1.77 -22.92 4.55
N GLY A 1187 2.09 -24.02 3.84
CA GLY A 1187 2.51 -24.07 2.44
C GLY A 1187 3.43 -22.91 2.00
N TRP A 1188 4.39 -22.57 2.85
CA TRP A 1188 5.47 -21.64 2.52
C TRP A 1188 6.52 -22.36 1.66
N LEU A 1189 7.04 -21.66 0.67
CA LEU A 1189 8.11 -22.15 -0.18
C LEU A 1189 9.43 -22.13 0.58
N ILE A 1190 10.13 -23.27 0.56
CA ILE A 1190 11.46 -23.43 1.14
C ILE A 1190 12.39 -24.04 0.10
N SER A 1191 13.61 -23.53 -0.01
CA SER A 1191 14.62 -24.09 -0.89
C SER A 1191 15.18 -25.37 -0.29
N LYS A 1192 14.87 -26.51 -0.93
CA LYS A 1192 15.39 -27.82 -0.53
C LYS A 1192 16.91 -27.92 -0.71
N GLU A 1193 17.49 -27.15 -1.63
CA GLU A 1193 18.93 -27.09 -1.85
C GLU A 1193 19.61 -26.29 -0.73
N ASP A 1194 19.08 -25.12 -0.39
CA ASP A 1194 19.62 -24.31 0.71
C ASP A 1194 19.53 -25.07 2.05
N LEU A 1195 18.42 -25.75 2.33
CA LEU A 1195 18.26 -26.56 3.55
C LEU A 1195 19.23 -27.74 3.62
N LYS A 1196 19.59 -28.35 2.48
CA LYS A 1196 20.64 -29.37 2.44
C LYS A 1196 21.99 -28.78 2.79
N HIS A 1197 22.33 -27.62 2.22
CA HIS A 1197 23.59 -26.93 2.52
C HIS A 1197 23.70 -26.46 3.98
N ILE A 1198 22.55 -26.14 4.60
CA ILE A 1198 22.45 -25.69 5.99
C ILE A 1198 22.45 -26.85 6.99
N GLY A 1199 22.00 -28.05 6.58
CA GLY A 1199 21.76 -29.20 7.46
C GLY A 1199 22.92 -30.18 7.67
N TYR A 1200 23.99 -30.10 6.86
CA TYR A 1200 25.19 -30.91 7.08
C TYR A 1200 26.13 -30.20 8.08
N ALA A 1201 26.42 -30.89 9.19
CA ALA A 1201 27.49 -30.54 10.13
C ALA A 1201 28.77 -31.29 9.76
#